data_AF-A0A6N9HLW6-F1
#
_entry.id   AF-A0A6N9HLW6-F1
#
_cell.length_a   1.000
_cell.length_b   1.000
_cell.length_c   1.000
_cell.angle_alpha   90.00
_cell.angle_beta   90.00
_cell.angle_gamma   90.00
#
_symmetry.space_group_name_H-M   'P 1'
#
loop_
_entity.id
_entity.type
_entity.pdbx_description
1 polymer ?
#
loop_
_entity_poly.entity_id
_entity_poly.type
_entity_poly.pdbx_seq_one_letter_code
_entity_poly.pdbx_strand_id
1 'polypeptide(L)'
;MTTLLSRLSAWRRDRRRQRNLQAAARAPLALSLHWRGRAPALMLALGALALAAGGALVLWRHAAGMAEQGGTAAAPDLPALQAVMPGVRFDVPQAPGIALQEVAGGRLLVASGLHGGPVVRVDLCARPLPLQVGYRFSEASGAPSLRHAVLAGEGSSIPAMTITAAGETLRVRWRERGAAARWVGDAPGAALRSLGWLVWREGAVRVERRPGKGCAQGEMVVQAFSTAPVAGRAPGRAHVVAFPLAGAPAGLRLEPGRYAVPAVATAAREDEVLFNRLRARGLLRLGADGLLELAPPDLAQWLAAGQGQRAADLAGWRGQQADEAMRRLLQRLYRQADGAYVQRQVDLFNSERRLLAWRLRAGAAAPGVTISAHAAGGGEMAQSAEMPPLAVRLFADLPQGWQPWQRAAHWPGRSQATLVLRLPQPARGNERIELLLAGRHGTARGAALSALDACSGAACRTPGEVQAIALRPQAGATRIELTVRALDVAGALHPGDQAYRHIALAGGAPVWQAIPASAYSAGVRGGGSAAGGTGEGSVEAPARAGIQIADRDGTPLWTGGAATPAARNAGLANLLGVGPAHAASVSGMLARAAALEGRARAARLTISLPLQALGQAILECQGLRGGAWNGQSCDGGVAPPVQRRAGLVLLDADNGDILLAAGAGGPAVTTGNWREARDFDRANPARSPLRLPAWQHDGGAHSSPGSAFKIVSALGLEMAARQDRTLDGLLGGLPLPEIDLLAQQRGYAFRTDAPSYPAATAAAHVTNYREQSSARRAESGRLGLAQAMTYSVNTWFAWSAELSDRTLQGRAEGGAPGLRALEEGALAAQRPIAEAARTLGFGTQMRLDGGLLPAGFPWQAYDALQTSASRIDPIDSRHELRQMAIGLRMQATPLQMALVSAAIGSGQLRAPRVLAALGGQEAQDAAGTALPARLDRIRKGMKGVVDSGTAAGAFGGPALAEVRRGLYGKTGTAPVSADDATVWFTGWLEPGSLPGQTRRLAFAAFVSHSQLTGGAHAAPMIAALLKAMAGQNGKQKGNPPSFAANGWAAAMP
;
A
#
# COMPACT_ATOMS: atom_id res chain seq x y z
N MET A 1 8.42 -23.03 -52.67
CA MET A 1 9.58 -22.54 -51.87
C MET A 1 9.62 -23.07 -50.42
N THR A 2 8.87 -24.12 -50.08
CA THR A 2 8.79 -24.71 -48.72
C THR A 2 9.66 -25.95 -48.50
N THR A 3 10.39 -26.43 -49.51
CA THR A 3 11.19 -27.67 -49.47
C THR A 3 12.69 -27.47 -49.26
N LEU A 4 13.22 -26.25 -49.45
CA LEU A 4 14.64 -25.94 -49.28
C LEU A 4 15.00 -25.58 -47.83
N LEU A 5 14.10 -24.88 -47.12
CA LEU A 5 14.25 -24.53 -45.71
C LEU A 5 14.08 -25.75 -44.77
N SER A 6 13.25 -26.73 -45.15
CA SER A 6 13.12 -27.99 -44.41
C SER A 6 14.37 -28.88 -44.55
N ARG A 7 15.00 -28.91 -45.74
CA ARG A 7 16.28 -29.61 -45.96
C ARG A 7 17.45 -28.95 -45.22
N LEU A 8 17.52 -27.62 -45.19
CA LEU A 8 18.55 -26.88 -44.43
C LEU A 8 18.41 -27.05 -42.90
N SER A 9 17.19 -27.15 -42.38
CA SER A 9 16.96 -27.39 -40.95
C SER A 9 17.19 -28.85 -40.54
N ALA A 10 16.92 -29.82 -41.42
CA ALA A 10 17.30 -31.22 -41.22
C ALA A 10 18.82 -31.40 -41.23
N TRP A 11 19.52 -30.81 -42.20
CA TRP A 11 20.98 -30.88 -42.30
C TRP A 11 21.70 -30.23 -41.11
N ARG A 12 21.21 -29.07 -40.60
CA ARG A 12 21.76 -28.44 -39.39
C ARG A 12 21.52 -29.26 -38.12
N ARG A 13 20.42 -30.02 -38.04
CA ARG A 13 20.12 -30.93 -36.92
C ARG A 13 21.04 -32.14 -36.94
N ASP A 14 21.26 -32.76 -38.10
CA ASP A 14 22.20 -33.89 -38.23
C ASP A 14 23.65 -33.49 -37.96
N ARG A 15 24.09 -32.31 -38.41
CA ARG A 15 25.45 -31.80 -38.12
C ARG A 15 25.68 -31.53 -36.63
N ARG A 16 24.65 -31.09 -35.90
CA ARG A 16 24.72 -30.91 -34.43
C ARG A 16 24.69 -32.26 -33.70
N ARG A 17 23.91 -33.23 -34.19
CA ARG A 17 23.89 -34.59 -33.63
C ARG A 17 25.24 -35.30 -33.80
N GLN A 18 25.88 -35.20 -34.96
CA GLN A 18 27.21 -35.77 -35.19
C GLN A 18 28.31 -35.12 -34.33
N ARG A 19 28.28 -33.79 -34.12
CA ARG A 19 29.24 -33.11 -33.23
C ARG A 19 29.06 -33.48 -31.76
N ASN A 20 27.82 -33.68 -31.31
CA ASN A 20 27.55 -34.08 -29.93
C ASN A 20 27.87 -35.57 -29.68
N LEU A 21 27.79 -36.42 -30.71
CA LEU A 21 28.22 -37.83 -30.62
C LEU A 21 29.75 -37.99 -30.64
N GLN A 22 30.49 -37.07 -31.27
CA GLN A 22 31.97 -37.07 -31.26
C GLN A 22 32.58 -36.47 -29.98
N ALA A 23 31.82 -35.71 -29.19
CA ALA A 23 32.29 -35.10 -27.94
C ALA A 23 32.10 -36.00 -26.70
N ALA A 24 31.43 -37.15 -26.82
CA ALA A 24 31.10 -38.04 -25.70
C ALA A 24 31.94 -39.34 -25.63
N ALA A 25 32.99 -39.48 -26.44
CA ALA A 25 33.83 -40.68 -26.45
C ALA A 25 35.32 -40.36 -26.28
N ARG A 26 35.73 -39.92 -25.08
CA ARG A 26 37.14 -39.99 -24.63
C ARG A 26 37.22 -40.28 -23.13
N ALA A 27 37.37 -41.57 -22.81
CA ALA A 27 37.86 -42.05 -21.52
C ALA A 27 39.41 -42.12 -21.54
N PRO A 28 40.09 -42.11 -20.38
CA PRO A 28 41.53 -41.87 -20.31
C PRO A 28 42.32 -43.16 -20.59
N LEU A 29 43.27 -43.09 -21.53
CA LEU A 29 44.29 -44.11 -21.73
C LEU A 29 45.57 -43.67 -21.02
N ALA A 30 45.93 -44.44 -19.98
CA ALA A 30 47.25 -44.39 -19.37
C ALA A 30 48.27 -45.00 -20.35
N LEU A 31 49.26 -44.19 -20.76
CA LEU A 31 50.40 -44.64 -21.55
C LEU A 31 51.67 -44.34 -20.76
N SER A 32 52.29 -45.40 -20.25
CA SER A 32 53.64 -45.40 -19.72
C SER A 32 54.62 -45.43 -20.90
N LEU A 33 55.44 -44.37 -21.04
CA LEU A 33 56.53 -44.35 -22.00
C LEU A 33 57.87 -44.24 -21.27
N HIS A 34 58.65 -45.32 -21.35
CA HIS A 34 60.06 -45.36 -21.00
C HIS A 34 60.87 -44.72 -22.14
N TRP A 35 61.55 -43.60 -21.86
CA TRP A 35 62.51 -42.99 -22.79
C TRP A 35 63.91 -43.05 -22.17
N ARG A 36 64.75 -43.96 -22.70
CA ARG A 36 66.21 -43.93 -22.57
C ARG A 36 66.75 -43.17 -23.79
N GLY A 37 67.44 -42.06 -23.55
CA GLY A 37 68.18 -41.33 -24.60
C GLY A 37 68.60 -39.95 -24.12
N ARG A 38 69.91 -39.75 -23.95
CA ARG A 38 70.53 -38.52 -23.43
C ARG A 38 70.49 -37.39 -24.46
N ALA A 39 70.10 -36.19 -24.00
CA ALA A 39 70.15 -34.85 -24.63
C ALA A 39 69.19 -34.62 -25.83
N PRO A 40 68.32 -33.58 -25.81
CA PRO A 40 68.63 -32.21 -25.38
C PRO A 40 67.61 -31.66 -24.35
N ALA A 41 67.81 -31.97 -23.07
CA ALA A 41 66.94 -31.50 -21.97
C ALA A 41 67.02 -29.98 -21.74
N LEU A 42 68.11 -29.33 -22.16
CA LEU A 42 68.32 -27.89 -21.96
C LEU A 42 67.39 -27.03 -22.84
N MET A 43 67.13 -27.45 -24.08
CA MET A 43 66.26 -26.74 -25.02
C MET A 43 64.78 -26.82 -24.62
N LEU A 44 64.36 -27.98 -24.09
CA LEU A 44 63.00 -28.16 -23.56
C LEU A 44 62.82 -27.40 -22.23
N ALA A 45 63.84 -27.34 -21.37
CA ALA A 45 63.79 -26.56 -20.14
C ALA A 45 63.70 -25.05 -20.42
N LEU A 46 64.49 -24.53 -21.37
CA LEU A 46 64.43 -23.13 -21.79
C LEU A 46 63.11 -22.78 -22.49
N GLY A 47 62.58 -23.67 -23.34
CA GLY A 47 61.27 -23.51 -23.95
C GLY A 47 60.13 -23.52 -22.92
N ALA A 48 60.19 -24.39 -21.91
CA ALA A 48 59.23 -24.44 -20.82
C ALA A 48 59.30 -23.19 -19.92
N LEU A 49 60.50 -22.67 -19.66
CA LEU A 49 60.69 -21.42 -18.91
C LEU A 49 60.19 -20.19 -19.67
N ALA A 50 60.43 -20.12 -20.98
CA ALA A 50 59.91 -19.05 -21.82
C ALA A 50 58.37 -19.09 -21.94
N LEU A 51 57.78 -20.28 -22.02
CA LEU A 51 56.32 -20.46 -22.00
C LEU A 51 55.72 -20.16 -20.61
N ALA A 52 56.41 -20.52 -19.52
CA ALA A 52 55.97 -20.19 -18.17
C ALA A 52 56.07 -18.69 -17.89
N ALA A 53 57.15 -18.03 -18.33
CA ALA A 53 57.32 -16.58 -18.20
C ALA A 53 56.33 -15.82 -19.09
N GLY A 54 56.10 -16.28 -20.33
CA GLY A 54 55.08 -15.74 -21.23
C GLY A 54 53.67 -15.93 -20.68
N GLY A 55 53.38 -17.12 -20.12
CA GLY A 55 52.13 -17.42 -19.43
C GLY A 55 51.91 -16.56 -18.19
N ALA A 56 52.95 -16.37 -17.38
CA ALA A 56 52.92 -15.50 -16.21
C ALA A 56 52.74 -14.02 -16.58
N LEU A 57 53.38 -13.56 -17.66
CA LEU A 57 53.22 -12.19 -18.16
C LEU A 57 51.80 -11.98 -18.72
N VAL A 58 51.24 -12.95 -19.44
CA VAL A 58 49.85 -12.92 -19.92
C VAL A 58 48.88 -12.97 -18.75
N LEU A 59 49.08 -13.84 -17.76
CA LEU A 59 48.27 -13.90 -16.54
C LEU A 59 48.37 -12.62 -15.72
N TRP A 60 49.56 -12.02 -15.61
CA TRP A 60 49.77 -10.76 -14.92
C TRP A 60 49.13 -9.59 -15.67
N ARG A 61 49.26 -9.51 -17.01
CA ARG A 61 48.57 -8.49 -17.82
C ARG A 61 47.05 -8.68 -17.80
N HIS A 62 46.57 -9.91 -17.76
CA HIS A 62 45.14 -10.22 -17.66
C HIS A 62 44.61 -9.90 -16.25
N ALA A 63 45.38 -10.20 -15.21
CA ALA A 63 45.06 -9.85 -13.83
C ALA A 63 45.14 -8.34 -13.56
N ALA A 64 46.13 -7.64 -14.13
CA ALA A 64 46.26 -6.19 -14.06
C ALA A 64 45.16 -5.49 -14.87
N GLY A 65 44.80 -6.03 -16.04
CA GLY A 65 43.65 -5.59 -16.82
C GLY A 65 42.31 -5.84 -16.12
N MET A 66 42.19 -6.92 -15.35
CA MET A 66 41.04 -7.18 -14.48
C MET A 66 41.01 -6.29 -13.21
N ALA A 67 42.17 -5.87 -12.71
CA ALA A 67 42.27 -4.95 -11.57
C ALA A 67 41.92 -3.50 -11.97
N GLU A 68 42.28 -3.06 -13.18
CA GLU A 68 41.83 -1.78 -13.74
C GLU A 68 40.36 -1.81 -14.19
N GLN A 69 39.82 -2.99 -14.56
CA GLN A 69 38.39 -3.23 -14.78
C GLN A 69 37.66 -3.72 -13.53
N GLY A 70 38.03 -3.22 -12.34
CA GLY A 70 37.25 -3.40 -11.12
C GLY A 70 35.78 -3.01 -11.38
N GLY A 71 34.93 -4.02 -11.48
CA GLY A 71 33.68 -3.99 -12.24
C GLY A 71 32.78 -2.78 -11.97
N THR A 72 32.53 -1.99 -13.01
CA THR A 72 31.37 -1.09 -13.02
C THR A 72 30.12 -1.93 -12.89
N ALA A 73 29.37 -1.75 -11.80
CA ALA A 73 28.09 -2.41 -11.63
C ALA A 73 27.14 -1.92 -12.74
N ALA A 74 26.62 -2.83 -13.55
CA ALA A 74 25.64 -2.51 -14.58
C ALA A 74 24.30 -2.17 -13.89
N ALA A 75 24.04 -0.89 -13.67
CA ALA A 75 22.73 -0.41 -13.24
C ALA A 75 21.92 0.07 -14.44
N PRO A 76 20.79 -0.58 -14.77
CA PRO A 76 19.95 -0.24 -15.92
C PRO A 76 19.26 1.12 -15.79
N ASP A 77 19.35 1.75 -14.62
CA ASP A 77 18.68 3.01 -14.27
C ASP A 77 19.62 4.24 -14.38
N LEU A 78 20.91 4.02 -14.67
CA LEU A 78 21.91 5.09 -14.87
C LEU A 78 21.57 6.08 -15.99
N PRO A 79 20.86 5.73 -17.09
CA PRO A 79 20.46 6.69 -18.11
C PRO A 79 19.62 7.86 -17.55
N ALA A 80 18.96 7.72 -16.41
CA ALA A 80 18.24 8.84 -15.77
C ALA A 80 19.18 9.98 -15.32
N LEU A 81 20.44 9.67 -14.96
CA LEU A 81 21.45 10.69 -14.62
C LEU A 81 22.17 11.24 -15.86
N GLN A 82 22.14 10.51 -16.97
CA GLN A 82 22.85 10.89 -18.18
C GLN A 82 22.42 12.25 -18.73
N ALA A 83 21.12 12.56 -18.67
CA ALA A 83 20.59 13.82 -19.17
C ALA A 83 21.11 15.05 -18.40
N VAL A 84 21.57 14.87 -17.16
CA VAL A 84 22.02 15.96 -16.28
C VAL A 84 23.53 15.93 -16.01
N MET A 85 24.16 14.75 -16.05
CA MET A 85 25.56 14.52 -15.68
C MET A 85 26.21 13.42 -16.54
N PRO A 86 26.37 13.63 -17.86
CA PRO A 86 26.96 12.64 -18.75
C PRO A 86 28.43 12.37 -18.41
N GLY A 87 28.83 11.10 -18.41
CA GLY A 87 30.23 10.70 -18.24
C GLY A 87 30.77 10.66 -16.80
N VAL A 88 29.95 11.03 -15.81
CA VAL A 88 30.37 11.06 -14.40
C VAL A 88 30.59 9.65 -13.85
N ARG A 89 31.67 9.46 -13.11
CA ARG A 89 31.97 8.23 -12.36
C ARG A 89 31.83 8.50 -10.88
N PHE A 90 31.22 7.56 -10.15
CA PHE A 90 31.03 7.69 -8.71
C PHE A 90 30.90 6.32 -8.06
N ASP A 91 31.19 6.27 -6.76
CA ASP A 91 31.08 5.08 -5.94
C ASP A 91 29.91 5.19 -4.98
N VAL A 92 29.17 4.09 -4.82
CA VAL A 92 28.17 3.91 -3.78
C VAL A 92 28.77 2.98 -2.71
N PRO A 93 29.16 3.51 -1.55
CA PRO A 93 29.81 2.70 -0.52
C PRO A 93 28.83 1.71 0.11
N GLN A 94 29.34 0.54 0.55
CA GLN A 94 28.56 -0.40 1.35
C GLN A 94 28.28 0.14 2.76
N ALA A 95 29.24 0.89 3.33
CA ALA A 95 29.09 1.52 4.63
C ALA A 95 28.05 2.65 4.57
N PRO A 96 27.18 2.78 5.59
CA PRO A 96 26.30 3.94 5.71
C PRO A 96 27.10 5.23 5.76
N GLY A 97 26.66 6.25 5.01
CA GLY A 97 27.36 7.52 4.95
C GLY A 97 26.86 8.42 3.83
N ILE A 98 27.36 9.65 3.84
CA ILE A 98 27.01 10.68 2.85
C ILE A 98 28.28 11.19 2.20
N ALA A 99 28.32 11.12 0.87
CA ALA A 99 29.35 11.72 0.06
C ALA A 99 28.73 12.81 -0.82
N LEU A 100 29.36 13.99 -0.82
CA LEU A 100 29.06 15.06 -1.77
C LEU A 100 30.26 15.20 -2.69
N GLN A 101 30.04 15.05 -3.99
CA GLN A 101 31.07 15.15 -5.02
C GLN A 101 30.75 16.31 -5.95
N GLU A 102 31.72 17.20 -6.12
CA GLU A 102 31.69 18.22 -7.19
C GLU A 102 32.15 17.55 -8.48
N VAL A 103 31.35 17.64 -9.54
CA VAL A 103 31.62 17.01 -10.84
C VAL A 103 31.42 18.00 -11.98
N ALA A 104 31.98 17.69 -13.15
CA ALA A 104 31.73 18.51 -14.34
C ALA A 104 30.23 18.52 -14.64
N GLY A 105 29.60 19.70 -14.56
CA GLY A 105 28.16 19.89 -14.77
C GLY A 105 27.31 20.01 -13.50
N GLY A 106 27.85 19.85 -12.28
CA GLY A 106 27.14 20.13 -11.04
C GLY A 106 27.61 19.35 -9.81
N ARG A 107 26.69 19.02 -8.90
CA ARG A 107 26.95 18.34 -7.63
C ARG A 107 26.23 17.02 -7.51
N LEU A 108 26.94 15.95 -7.15
CA LEU A 108 26.37 14.63 -6.90
C LEU A 108 26.33 14.33 -5.40
N LEU A 109 25.15 14.04 -4.88
CA LEU A 109 24.92 13.55 -3.53
C LEU A 109 24.74 12.03 -3.56
N VAL A 110 25.58 11.30 -2.83
CA VAL A 110 25.45 9.86 -2.59
C VAL A 110 25.19 9.63 -1.10
N ALA A 111 23.96 9.27 -0.77
CA ALA A 111 23.52 8.98 0.59
C ALA A 111 23.28 7.47 0.73
N SER A 112 24.32 6.74 1.15
CA SER A 112 24.31 5.28 1.28
C SER A 112 23.88 4.82 2.66
N GLY A 113 23.12 3.73 2.72
CA GLY A 113 22.71 3.09 3.98
C GLY A 113 21.91 3.99 4.93
N LEU A 114 21.41 5.14 4.48
CA LEU A 114 20.66 6.06 5.33
C LEU A 114 19.25 5.55 5.61
N HIS A 115 18.81 5.74 6.85
CA HIS A 115 17.45 5.46 7.28
C HIS A 115 16.63 6.75 7.31
N GLY A 116 15.64 6.85 6.42
CA GLY A 116 14.69 7.97 6.42
C GLY A 116 13.64 7.80 7.51
N GLY A 117 13.46 8.84 8.33
CA GLY A 117 12.40 8.97 9.31
C GLY A 117 11.03 9.31 8.66
N PRO A 118 10.03 9.68 9.48
CA PRO A 118 8.71 10.05 8.98
C PRO A 118 8.79 11.27 8.05
N VAL A 119 7.92 11.29 7.04
CA VAL A 119 7.78 12.44 6.13
C VAL A 119 6.81 13.44 6.77
N VAL A 120 7.29 14.66 7.00
CA VAL A 120 6.48 15.77 7.51
C VAL A 120 6.04 16.64 6.34
N ARG A 121 4.73 16.89 6.27
CA ARG A 121 4.10 17.73 5.26
C ARG A 121 3.63 19.02 5.93
N VAL A 122 4.04 20.15 5.37
CA VAL A 122 3.67 21.49 5.87
C VAL A 122 3.01 22.25 4.73
N ASP A 123 1.72 22.53 4.89
CA ASP A 123 1.01 23.42 3.99
C ASP A 123 1.50 24.85 4.20
N LEU A 124 2.21 25.41 3.21
CA LEU A 124 2.75 26.78 3.29
C LEU A 124 1.65 27.82 3.09
N CYS A 125 0.51 27.44 2.52
CA CYS A 125 -0.61 28.34 2.27
C CYS A 125 -1.37 28.63 3.57
N ALA A 126 -1.52 27.62 4.43
CA ALA A 126 -2.10 27.78 5.76
C ALA A 126 -1.07 28.27 6.81
N ARG A 127 0.23 28.05 6.57
CA ARG A 127 1.30 28.37 7.52
C ARG A 127 2.38 29.22 6.83
N PRO A 128 2.31 30.55 6.93
CA PRO A 128 3.28 31.41 6.26
C PRO A 128 4.69 31.23 6.86
N LEU A 129 5.70 31.45 6.03
CA LEU A 129 7.11 31.45 6.43
C LEU A 129 7.39 32.58 7.46
N PRO A 130 8.37 32.42 8.37
CA PRO A 130 9.43 31.41 8.37
C PRO A 130 9.02 30.03 8.89
N LEU A 131 9.55 28.97 8.26
CA LEU A 131 9.46 27.60 8.75
C LEU A 131 10.74 27.23 9.53
N GLN A 132 10.57 26.80 10.78
CA GLN A 132 11.66 26.31 11.63
C GLN A 132 11.70 24.78 11.60
N VAL A 133 12.84 24.20 11.28
CA VAL A 133 13.05 22.75 11.11
C VAL A 133 14.24 22.31 11.97
N GLY A 134 14.11 21.23 12.72
CA GLY A 134 15.22 20.67 13.51
C GLY A 134 15.53 21.40 14.82
N TYR A 135 14.67 22.34 15.25
CA TYR A 135 14.77 22.96 16.57
C TYR A 135 14.34 21.98 17.67
N ARG A 136 14.94 22.05 18.86
CA ARG A 136 14.43 21.35 20.05
C ARG A 136 13.31 22.15 20.69
N PHE A 137 12.49 21.49 21.50
CA PHE A 137 11.39 22.16 22.16
C PHE A 137 11.89 23.24 23.13
N SER A 138 12.92 22.92 23.93
CA SER A 138 13.58 23.86 24.85
C SER A 138 14.08 25.14 24.18
N GLU A 139 14.62 25.03 22.96
CA GLU A 139 15.10 26.17 22.18
C GLU A 139 13.96 26.96 21.54
N ALA A 140 12.93 26.26 21.06
CA ALA A 140 11.77 26.88 20.45
C ALA A 140 10.89 27.58 21.50
N SER A 141 10.79 27.04 22.72
CA SER A 141 9.87 27.51 23.77
C SER A 141 10.12 28.94 24.24
N GLY A 142 11.35 29.46 24.08
CA GLY A 142 11.71 30.84 24.36
C GLY A 142 11.53 31.80 23.18
N ALA A 143 11.18 31.31 21.99
CA ALA A 143 11.03 32.12 20.79
C ALA A 143 9.59 32.66 20.63
N PRO A 144 9.41 33.89 20.09
CA PRO A 144 8.08 34.51 19.95
C PRO A 144 7.13 33.78 18.99
N SER A 145 7.61 32.84 18.14
CA SER A 145 6.76 32.13 17.16
C SER A 145 6.98 30.61 17.11
N LEU A 146 6.58 29.87 18.16
CA LEU A 146 6.52 28.39 18.12
C LEU A 146 5.53 27.80 17.12
N ARG A 147 4.67 28.62 16.51
CA ARG A 147 3.52 28.15 15.72
C ARG A 147 3.90 27.43 14.43
N HIS A 148 5.12 27.61 13.93
CA HIS A 148 5.57 27.06 12.64
C HIS A 148 6.89 26.27 12.77
N ALA A 149 6.98 25.41 13.78
CA ALA A 149 8.16 24.58 14.01
C ALA A 149 7.93 23.07 13.81
N VAL A 150 8.90 22.44 13.18
CA VAL A 150 9.04 20.99 12.98
C VAL A 150 10.26 20.56 13.81
N LEU A 151 10.02 19.99 14.99
CA LEU A 151 11.01 19.84 16.04
C LEU A 151 11.79 18.53 15.95
N ALA A 152 13.08 18.60 16.25
CA ALA A 152 13.93 17.44 16.53
C ALA A 152 13.88 17.09 18.02
N GLY A 153 14.28 15.87 18.38
CA GLY A 153 14.36 15.45 19.78
C GLY A 153 15.41 16.24 20.58
N GLU A 154 15.24 16.33 21.90
CA GLU A 154 16.15 17.10 22.78
C GLU A 154 17.62 16.64 22.72
N GLY A 155 17.87 15.35 22.41
CA GLY A 155 19.22 14.79 22.21
C GLY A 155 19.70 14.76 20.76
N SER A 156 18.91 15.27 19.80
CA SER A 156 19.20 15.11 18.38
C SER A 156 20.40 15.95 17.92
N SER A 157 21.16 15.39 16.97
CA SER A 157 22.25 16.08 16.25
C SER A 157 21.77 16.84 15.02
N ILE A 158 20.47 16.83 14.70
CA ILE A 158 19.94 17.54 13.53
C ILE A 158 20.22 19.05 13.68
N PRO A 159 20.87 19.69 12.68
CA PRO A 159 21.05 21.14 12.68
C PRO A 159 19.72 21.90 12.68
N ALA A 160 19.66 23.03 13.38
CA ALA A 160 18.47 23.88 13.36
C ALA A 160 18.47 24.71 12.07
N MET A 161 17.40 24.61 11.28
CA MET A 161 17.27 25.25 9.98
C MET A 161 16.04 26.15 9.94
N THR A 162 16.19 27.33 9.34
CA THR A 162 15.11 28.30 9.10
C THR A 162 14.97 28.53 7.61
N ILE A 163 13.76 28.38 7.11
CA ILE A 163 13.40 28.62 5.71
C ILE A 163 12.53 29.87 5.62
N THR A 164 12.92 30.83 4.80
CA THR A 164 12.24 32.12 4.61
C THR A 164 11.94 32.40 3.14
N ALA A 165 10.91 33.20 2.85
CA ALA A 165 10.61 33.64 1.49
C ALA A 165 11.75 34.51 0.92
N ALA A 166 12.08 34.32 -0.37
CA ALA A 166 13.07 35.12 -1.10
C ALA A 166 12.74 35.17 -2.62
N GLY A 167 11.68 35.89 -2.97
CA GLY A 167 11.17 35.96 -4.34
C GLY A 167 10.55 34.63 -4.79
N GLU A 168 10.94 34.13 -5.97
CA GLU A 168 10.49 32.83 -6.49
C GLU A 168 11.16 31.63 -5.79
N THR A 169 12.29 31.86 -5.12
CA THR A 169 13.05 30.86 -4.35
C THR A 169 12.85 31.04 -2.84
N LEU A 170 13.23 30.02 -2.07
CA LEU A 170 13.27 30.07 -0.62
C LEU A 170 14.71 30.17 -0.14
N ARG A 171 14.97 31.04 0.82
CA ARG A 171 16.30 31.16 1.46
C ARG A 171 16.36 30.21 2.65
N VAL A 172 17.45 29.47 2.73
CA VAL A 172 17.72 28.51 3.80
C VAL A 172 18.87 29.04 4.65
N ARG A 173 18.71 29.01 5.97
CA ARG A 173 19.77 29.30 6.95
C ARG A 173 19.80 28.19 7.98
N TRP A 174 20.98 27.81 8.47
CA TRP A 174 21.08 26.80 9.52
C TRP A 174 22.10 27.18 10.59
N ARG A 175 21.92 26.60 11.77
CA ARG A 175 22.85 26.63 12.90
C ARG A 175 23.33 25.21 13.16
N GLU A 176 24.64 25.03 13.10
CA GLU A 176 25.30 23.75 13.30
C GLU A 176 25.19 23.27 14.75
N ARG A 177 25.29 21.95 14.95
CA ARG A 177 25.28 21.29 16.27
C ARG A 177 26.34 20.20 16.30
N GLY A 178 27.59 20.61 16.49
CA GLY A 178 28.74 19.71 16.46
C GLY A 178 29.35 19.63 15.06
N ALA A 179 28.93 18.67 14.24
CA ALA A 179 29.51 18.47 12.92
C ALA A 179 29.13 19.59 11.94
N ALA A 180 30.10 19.96 11.09
CA ALA A 180 29.89 20.93 10.01
C ALA A 180 28.78 20.43 9.07
N ALA A 181 27.81 21.30 8.79
CA ALA A 181 26.67 20.99 7.94
C ALA A 181 26.76 21.74 6.61
N ARG A 182 26.39 21.08 5.51
CA ARG A 182 26.46 21.63 4.15
C ARG A 182 25.10 21.56 3.46
N TRP A 183 24.74 22.61 2.75
CA TRP A 183 23.54 22.63 1.91
C TRP A 183 23.88 22.31 0.45
N VAL A 184 23.12 21.38 -0.14
CA VAL A 184 23.10 21.11 -1.58
C VAL A 184 21.66 21.22 -2.07
N GLY A 185 21.45 22.00 -3.13
CA GLY A 185 20.11 22.28 -3.64
C GLY A 185 20.12 22.66 -5.11
N ASP A 186 18.91 22.80 -5.65
CA ASP A 186 18.62 23.13 -7.06
C ASP A 186 18.63 24.63 -7.38
N ALA A 187 19.10 25.45 -6.44
CA ALA A 187 19.31 26.88 -6.58
C ALA A 187 20.71 27.27 -6.06
N PRO A 188 21.30 28.36 -6.57
CA PRO A 188 22.62 28.81 -6.16
C PRO A 188 22.65 29.25 -4.69
N GLY A 189 23.76 28.96 -4.01
CA GLY A 189 23.95 29.27 -2.59
C GLY A 189 23.03 28.46 -1.67
N ALA A 190 22.69 29.05 -0.53
CA ALA A 190 21.74 28.49 0.44
C ALA A 190 20.29 28.81 0.06
N ALA A 191 19.87 28.37 -1.12
CA ALA A 191 18.53 28.58 -1.66
C ALA A 191 17.88 27.25 -2.08
N LEU A 192 16.54 27.27 -2.13
CA LEU A 192 15.68 26.14 -2.49
C LEU A 192 14.65 26.60 -3.54
N ARG A 193 14.63 25.95 -4.70
CA ARG A 193 13.55 26.12 -5.69
C ARG A 193 12.52 25.01 -5.55
N SER A 194 12.94 23.76 -5.65
CA SER A 194 12.09 22.57 -5.56
C SER A 194 12.67 21.47 -4.67
N LEU A 195 13.98 21.25 -4.65
CA LEU A 195 14.62 20.19 -3.85
C LEU A 195 15.97 20.62 -3.29
N GLY A 196 16.21 20.30 -2.02
CA GLY A 196 17.51 20.46 -1.39
C GLY A 196 17.73 19.54 -0.19
N TRP A 197 18.98 19.43 0.22
CA TRP A 197 19.43 18.60 1.32
C TRP A 197 20.40 19.38 2.19
N LEU A 198 20.15 19.38 3.50
CA LEU A 198 21.11 19.76 4.51
C LEU A 198 21.79 18.49 5.02
N VAL A 199 23.10 18.35 4.80
CA VAL A 199 23.85 17.13 5.11
C VAL A 199 24.93 17.41 6.16
N TRP A 200 25.15 16.46 7.06
CA TRP A 200 26.23 16.47 8.06
C TRP A 200 26.75 15.04 8.25
N ARG A 201 27.76 14.84 9.12
CA ARG A 201 28.45 13.54 9.25
C ARG A 201 27.51 12.38 9.60
N GLU A 202 26.57 12.61 10.51
CA GLU A 202 25.69 11.57 11.05
C GLU A 202 24.35 11.43 10.31
N GLY A 203 24.02 12.33 9.37
CA GLY A 203 22.71 12.31 8.72
C GLY A 203 22.43 13.46 7.74
N ALA A 204 21.17 13.55 7.31
CA ALA A 204 20.71 14.61 6.42
C ALA A 204 19.24 14.98 6.65
N VAL A 205 18.83 16.18 6.23
CA VAL A 205 17.43 16.58 6.09
C VAL A 205 17.17 16.91 4.62
N ARG A 206 16.25 16.16 4.01
CA ARG A 206 15.72 16.46 2.67
C ARG A 206 14.54 17.41 2.81
N VAL A 207 14.52 18.43 1.97
CA VAL A 207 13.45 19.43 1.86
C VAL A 207 13.01 19.51 0.40
N GLU A 208 11.71 19.33 0.16
CA GLU A 208 11.12 19.38 -1.17
C GLU A 208 9.90 20.32 -1.17
N ARG A 209 9.89 21.32 -2.07
CA ARG A 209 8.75 22.22 -2.30
C ARG A 209 7.93 21.68 -3.46
N ARG A 210 6.64 21.42 -3.21
CA ARG A 210 5.69 20.93 -4.21
C ARG A 210 4.65 22.00 -4.54
N PRO A 211 4.31 22.22 -5.82
CA PRO A 211 3.23 23.13 -6.18
C PRO A 211 1.89 22.60 -5.64
N GLY A 212 1.04 23.50 -5.12
CA GLY A 212 -0.29 23.17 -4.63
C GLY A 212 -1.39 23.57 -5.62
N LYS A 213 -2.54 22.88 -5.58
CA LYS A 213 -3.73 23.32 -6.33
C LYS A 213 -4.25 24.63 -5.70
N GLY A 214 -4.20 25.73 -6.44
CA GLY A 214 -4.77 27.02 -6.01
C GLY A 214 -3.89 27.89 -5.12
N CYS A 215 -2.60 27.56 -4.93
CA CYS A 215 -1.68 28.37 -4.14
C CYS A 215 -0.24 28.30 -4.68
N ALA A 216 0.35 29.46 -4.97
CA ALA A 216 1.69 29.57 -5.56
C ALA A 216 2.82 29.13 -4.62
N GLN A 217 2.59 29.15 -3.29
CA GLN A 217 3.59 28.70 -2.31
C GLN A 217 3.64 27.17 -2.21
N GLY A 218 2.48 26.52 -2.27
CA GLY A 218 2.35 25.06 -2.29
C GLY A 218 2.61 24.40 -0.93
N GLU A 219 3.18 23.19 -0.96
CA GLU A 219 3.48 22.37 0.20
C GLU A 219 5.00 22.20 0.38
N MET A 220 5.47 22.18 1.62
CA MET A 220 6.81 21.77 1.99
C MET A 220 6.83 20.36 2.55
N VAL A 221 7.65 19.49 1.96
CA VAL A 221 7.88 18.11 2.39
C VAL A 221 9.27 18.01 3.00
N VAL A 222 9.33 17.66 4.29
CA VAL A 222 10.58 17.57 5.05
C VAL A 222 10.76 16.13 5.54
N GLN A 223 11.97 15.59 5.41
CA GLN A 223 12.30 14.25 5.89
C GLN A 223 13.74 14.22 6.43
N ALA A 224 13.91 13.78 7.68
CA ALA A 224 15.22 13.52 8.25
C ALA A 224 15.71 12.10 7.91
N PHE A 225 17.03 11.95 7.77
CA PHE A 225 17.75 10.73 7.49
C PHE A 225 18.89 10.58 8.49
N SER A 226 19.10 9.38 9.02
CA SER A 226 20.21 9.08 9.92
C SER A 226 21.05 7.91 9.42
N THR A 227 22.31 7.88 9.84
CA THR A 227 23.25 6.76 9.68
C THR A 227 23.14 5.74 10.82
N ALA A 228 22.34 6.03 11.85
CA ALA A 228 22.23 5.18 13.04
C ALA A 228 21.64 3.81 12.66
N PRO A 229 22.32 2.70 13.02
CA PRO A 229 21.85 1.36 12.66
C PRO A 229 20.48 1.09 13.29
N VAL A 230 19.52 0.67 12.47
CA VAL A 230 18.22 0.18 12.95
C VAL A 230 18.27 -1.34 12.98
N ALA A 231 18.05 -1.93 14.16
CA ALA A 231 18.11 -3.38 14.36
C ALA A 231 17.21 -4.13 13.36
N GLY A 232 17.76 -5.19 12.74
CA GLY A 232 17.01 -6.05 11.81
C GLY A 232 16.73 -5.47 10.42
N ARG A 233 17.49 -4.45 10.00
CA ARG A 233 17.41 -3.86 8.65
C ARG A 233 18.77 -3.88 7.97
N ALA A 234 18.90 -4.64 6.88
CA ALA A 234 20.11 -4.65 6.06
C ALA A 234 20.38 -3.24 5.48
N PRO A 235 21.65 -2.85 5.24
CA PRO A 235 21.99 -1.61 4.55
C PRO A 235 21.28 -1.58 3.21
N GLY A 236 20.37 -0.61 3.05
CA GLY A 236 19.55 -0.47 1.85
C GLY A 236 20.24 0.30 0.74
N ARG A 237 19.63 0.28 -0.45
CA ARG A 237 20.02 1.10 -1.60
C ARG A 237 20.31 2.54 -1.21
N ALA A 238 21.39 3.10 -1.73
CA ALA A 238 21.75 4.49 -1.61
C ALA A 238 20.83 5.39 -2.42
N HIS A 239 20.54 6.58 -1.89
CA HIS A 239 19.98 7.68 -2.65
C HIS A 239 21.11 8.38 -3.41
N VAL A 240 21.00 8.42 -4.73
CA VAL A 240 21.93 9.16 -5.59
C VAL A 240 21.17 10.29 -6.25
N VAL A 241 21.57 11.53 -5.99
CA VAL A 241 20.89 12.74 -6.48
C VAL A 241 21.89 13.67 -7.16
N ALA A 242 21.67 13.97 -8.42
CA ALA A 242 22.42 14.91 -9.23
C ALA A 242 21.74 16.28 -9.22
N PHE A 243 22.47 17.31 -8.80
CA PHE A 243 22.09 18.72 -8.86
C PHE A 243 22.89 19.39 -9.98
N PRO A 244 22.35 19.52 -11.20
CA PRO A 244 23.06 20.17 -12.30
C PRO A 244 23.22 21.68 -12.03
N LEU A 245 24.17 22.32 -12.73
CA LEU A 245 24.34 23.78 -12.67
C LEU A 245 23.08 24.54 -13.14
N ALA A 246 22.33 23.95 -14.07
CA ALA A 246 21.05 24.45 -14.55
C ALA A 246 20.08 23.30 -14.82
N GLY A 247 18.78 23.52 -14.59
CA GLY A 247 17.73 22.52 -14.78
C GLY A 247 17.24 21.88 -13.48
N ALA A 248 16.44 20.82 -13.61
CA ALA A 248 15.87 20.10 -12.48
C ALA A 248 16.84 19.01 -11.98
N PRO A 249 16.90 18.76 -10.65
CA PRO A 249 17.69 17.66 -10.13
C PRO A 249 17.11 16.30 -10.56
N ALA A 250 17.99 15.32 -10.75
CA ALA A 250 17.62 13.94 -11.06
C ALA A 250 18.10 13.01 -9.95
N GLY A 251 17.34 11.97 -9.60
CA GLY A 251 17.78 11.04 -8.57
C GLY A 251 17.24 9.63 -8.75
N LEU A 252 17.98 8.66 -8.22
CA LEU A 252 17.62 7.25 -8.24
C LEU A 252 18.16 6.49 -7.02
N ARG A 253 17.84 5.20 -6.95
CA ARG A 253 18.28 4.31 -5.87
C ARG A 253 19.22 3.24 -6.41
N LEU A 254 20.46 3.21 -5.91
CA LEU A 254 21.49 2.28 -6.34
C LEU A 254 21.92 1.34 -5.21
N GLU A 255 22.28 0.11 -5.58
CA GLU A 255 22.98 -0.78 -4.66
C GLU A 255 24.42 -0.28 -4.43
N PRO A 256 25.14 -0.79 -3.42
CA PRO A 256 26.56 -0.54 -3.30
C PRO A 256 27.35 -1.04 -4.51
N GLY A 257 28.29 -0.23 -5.00
CA GLY A 257 29.08 -0.54 -6.20
C GLY A 257 29.70 0.69 -6.84
N ARG A 258 30.53 0.45 -7.87
CA ARG A 258 31.12 1.51 -8.70
C ARG A 258 30.26 1.74 -9.94
N TYR A 259 29.96 2.99 -10.24
CA TYR A 259 29.07 3.36 -11.34
C TYR A 259 29.71 4.38 -12.27
N ALA A 260 29.39 4.25 -13.56
CA ALA A 260 29.76 5.22 -14.59
C ALA A 260 28.51 5.60 -15.37
N VAL A 261 28.13 6.88 -15.30
CA VAL A 261 27.06 7.44 -16.12
C VAL A 261 27.56 7.47 -17.56
N PRO A 262 26.84 6.86 -18.52
CA PRO A 262 27.27 6.88 -19.91
C PRO A 262 27.45 8.31 -20.44
N ALA A 263 28.60 8.60 -21.07
CA ALA A 263 28.86 9.90 -21.69
C ALA A 263 28.01 10.12 -22.95
N VAL A 264 27.69 9.03 -23.65
CA VAL A 264 26.86 9.01 -24.86
C VAL A 264 25.66 8.13 -24.59
N ALA A 265 24.47 8.52 -25.08
CA ALA A 265 23.26 7.73 -24.92
C ALA A 265 23.52 6.29 -25.40
N THR A 266 23.05 5.30 -24.64
CA THR A 266 23.11 3.90 -25.08
C THR A 266 22.50 3.80 -26.47
N ALA A 267 23.13 3.03 -27.36
CA ALA A 267 22.63 2.84 -28.72
C ALA A 267 21.14 2.51 -28.67
N ALA A 268 20.34 3.33 -29.35
CA ALA A 268 18.90 3.17 -29.41
C ALA A 268 18.57 1.74 -29.86
N ARG A 269 17.65 1.09 -29.14
CA ARG A 269 17.19 -0.26 -29.50
C ARG A 269 16.49 -0.22 -30.86
N GLU A 270 16.39 -1.38 -31.52
CA GLU A 270 15.83 -1.47 -32.89
C GLU A 270 14.43 -0.84 -33.01
N ASP A 271 13.61 -1.01 -31.98
CA ASP A 271 12.28 -0.43 -31.81
C ASP A 271 12.30 1.09 -31.61
N GLU A 272 13.23 1.61 -30.80
CA GLU A 272 13.45 3.06 -30.65
C GLU A 272 13.89 3.70 -31.97
N VAL A 273 14.83 3.06 -32.68
CA VAL A 273 15.30 3.53 -33.99
C VAL A 273 14.16 3.52 -35.00
N LEU A 274 13.35 2.47 -35.03
CA LEU A 274 12.18 2.38 -35.90
C LEU A 274 11.16 3.47 -35.57
N PHE A 275 10.82 3.67 -34.29
CA PHE A 275 9.91 4.72 -33.83
C PHE A 275 10.38 6.10 -34.28
N ASN A 276 11.65 6.43 -34.05
CA ASN A 276 12.22 7.72 -34.43
C ASN A 276 12.23 7.93 -35.95
N ARG A 277 12.49 6.89 -36.75
CA ARG A 277 12.43 6.95 -38.22
C ARG A 277 11.00 7.13 -38.73
N LEU A 278 10.03 6.43 -38.16
CA LEU A 278 8.61 6.59 -38.49
C LEU A 278 8.15 8.02 -38.19
N ARG A 279 8.51 8.56 -37.03
CA ARG A 279 8.20 9.94 -36.64
C ARG A 279 8.84 10.97 -37.57
N ALA A 280 10.14 10.82 -37.87
CA ALA A 280 10.87 11.74 -38.75
C ALA A 280 10.33 11.77 -40.19
N ARG A 281 9.79 10.64 -40.67
CA ARG A 281 9.10 10.54 -41.97
C ARG A 281 7.61 10.88 -41.89
N GLY A 282 7.10 11.33 -40.74
CA GLY A 282 5.69 11.64 -40.55
C GLY A 282 4.75 10.44 -40.67
N LEU A 283 5.26 9.20 -40.65
CA LEU A 283 4.52 7.92 -40.66
C LEU A 283 4.01 7.51 -39.26
N LEU A 284 4.48 8.21 -38.23
CA LEU A 284 3.94 8.21 -36.87
C LEU A 284 3.77 9.66 -36.45
N ARG A 285 2.56 10.04 -36.04
CA ARG A 285 2.26 11.42 -35.65
C ARG A 285 1.25 11.49 -34.51
N LEU A 286 1.23 12.61 -33.81
CA LEU A 286 0.18 12.94 -32.86
C LEU A 286 -0.97 13.62 -33.61
N GLY A 287 -2.15 13.03 -33.58
CA GLY A 287 -3.37 13.63 -34.13
C GLY A 287 -3.86 14.82 -33.30
N ALA A 288 -4.78 15.61 -33.86
CA ALA A 288 -5.40 16.75 -33.19
C ALA A 288 -6.21 16.35 -31.93
N ASP A 289 -6.54 15.07 -31.85
CA ASP A 289 -7.22 14.41 -30.75
C ASP A 289 -6.28 13.90 -29.64
N GLY A 290 -4.98 14.14 -29.78
CA GLY A 290 -3.95 13.71 -28.84
C GLY A 290 -3.64 12.21 -28.88
N LEU A 291 -4.13 11.47 -29.89
CA LEU A 291 -3.77 10.07 -30.11
C LEU A 291 -2.61 9.93 -31.10
N LEU A 292 -1.86 8.84 -30.97
CA LEU A 292 -0.86 8.46 -31.96
C LEU A 292 -1.50 7.75 -33.13
N GLU A 293 -1.22 8.26 -34.33
CA GLU A 293 -1.63 7.67 -35.59
C GLU A 293 -0.41 7.01 -36.25
N LEU A 294 -0.59 5.76 -36.70
CA LEU A 294 0.35 5.04 -37.55
C LEU A 294 -0.14 5.08 -39.00
N ALA A 295 0.79 5.29 -39.93
CA ALA A 295 0.50 5.18 -41.36
C ALA A 295 -0.05 3.78 -41.69
N PRO A 296 -1.16 3.66 -42.44
CA PRO A 296 -1.76 2.36 -42.72
C PRO A 296 -0.84 1.51 -43.63
N PRO A 297 -0.96 0.17 -43.57
CA PRO A 297 -0.04 -0.74 -44.27
C PRO A 297 -0.08 -0.60 -45.80
N ASP A 298 -1.20 -0.13 -46.34
CA ASP A 298 -1.49 0.08 -47.75
C ASP A 298 -1.31 1.55 -48.19
N LEU A 299 -0.77 2.44 -47.35
CA LEU A 299 -0.62 3.87 -47.67
C LEU A 299 0.09 4.11 -49.02
N ALA A 300 1.14 3.32 -49.32
CA ALA A 300 1.85 3.42 -50.59
C ALA A 300 0.95 3.13 -51.80
N GLN A 301 0.07 2.14 -51.69
CA GLN A 301 -0.87 1.76 -52.74
C GLN A 301 -1.97 2.81 -52.88
N TRP A 302 -2.45 3.35 -51.75
CA TRP A 302 -3.46 4.40 -51.74
C TRP A 302 -2.97 5.71 -52.37
N LEU A 303 -1.72 6.12 -52.10
CA LEU A 303 -1.10 7.30 -52.71
C LEU A 303 -0.92 7.14 -54.22
N ALA A 304 -0.63 5.93 -54.68
CA ALA A 304 -0.50 5.60 -56.11
C ALA A 304 -1.86 5.44 -56.83
N ALA A 305 -2.94 5.17 -56.10
CA ALA A 305 -4.27 4.96 -56.66
C ALA A 305 -4.95 6.29 -57.05
N GLY A 306 -5.68 6.27 -58.17
CA GLY A 306 -6.53 7.38 -58.61
C GLY A 306 -7.74 7.60 -57.67
N GLN A 307 -8.35 8.79 -57.70
CA GLN A 307 -9.41 9.17 -56.75
C GLN A 307 -10.60 8.20 -56.72
N GLY A 308 -10.99 7.62 -57.86
CA GLY A 308 -12.08 6.63 -57.97
C GLY A 308 -11.72 5.20 -57.54
N GLN A 309 -10.45 4.92 -57.22
CA GLN A 309 -9.96 3.58 -56.82
C GLN A 309 -9.72 3.45 -55.32
N ARG A 310 -9.93 4.53 -54.55
CA ARG A 310 -9.65 4.59 -53.11
C ARG A 310 -10.88 4.15 -52.31
N ALA A 311 -10.78 3.02 -51.62
CA ALA A 311 -11.86 2.49 -50.77
C ALA A 311 -11.96 3.17 -49.40
N ALA A 312 -10.87 3.81 -48.92
CA ALA A 312 -10.81 4.48 -47.63
C ALA A 312 -10.36 5.94 -47.78
N ASP A 313 -10.85 6.82 -46.91
CA ASP A 313 -10.39 8.21 -46.85
C ASP A 313 -9.14 8.34 -45.98
N LEU A 314 -7.98 8.46 -46.64
CA LEU A 314 -6.69 8.73 -46.00
C LEU A 314 -6.20 10.16 -46.32
N ALA A 315 -7.11 11.13 -46.49
CA ALA A 315 -6.77 12.51 -46.83
C ALA A 315 -5.66 13.12 -45.95
N GLY A 316 -5.64 12.78 -44.66
CA GLY A 316 -4.60 13.21 -43.73
C GLY A 316 -3.18 12.76 -44.07
N TRP A 317 -3.00 11.77 -44.95
CA TRP A 317 -1.71 11.21 -45.34
C TRP A 317 -1.25 11.61 -46.76
N ARG A 318 -2.02 12.45 -47.47
CA ARG A 318 -1.71 12.85 -48.87
C ARG A 318 -0.36 13.54 -49.05
N GLY A 319 0.15 14.20 -48.01
CA GLY A 319 1.45 14.89 -48.04
C GLY A 319 2.67 13.96 -47.94
N GLN A 320 2.48 12.64 -47.83
CA GLN A 320 3.58 11.68 -47.73
C GLN A 320 4.12 11.29 -49.10
N GLN A 321 5.45 11.18 -49.21
CA GLN A 321 6.11 10.75 -50.44
C GLN A 321 6.16 9.22 -50.53
N ALA A 322 5.58 8.66 -51.60
CA ALA A 322 5.57 7.22 -51.85
C ALA A 322 6.91 6.71 -52.43
N ASP A 323 7.99 6.84 -51.65
CA ASP A 323 9.33 6.38 -52.01
C ASP A 323 9.63 4.96 -51.49
N GLU A 324 10.78 4.41 -51.92
CA GLU A 324 11.23 3.08 -51.50
C GLU A 324 11.53 3.00 -50.00
N ALA A 325 11.96 4.10 -49.38
CA ALA A 325 12.23 4.16 -47.96
C ALA A 325 10.96 4.06 -47.11
N MET A 326 9.86 4.70 -47.54
CA MET A 326 8.54 4.57 -46.92
C MET A 326 8.05 3.13 -46.99
N ARG A 327 8.16 2.47 -48.16
CA ARG A 327 7.77 1.06 -48.32
C ARG A 327 8.52 0.13 -47.36
N ARG A 328 9.83 0.34 -47.20
CA ARG A 328 10.67 -0.42 -46.25
C ARG A 328 10.26 -0.18 -44.79
N LEU A 329 9.95 1.05 -44.41
CA LEU A 329 9.49 1.37 -43.06
C LEU A 329 8.12 0.77 -42.74
N LEU A 330 7.17 0.82 -43.68
CA LEU A 330 5.86 0.17 -43.53
C LEU A 330 5.98 -1.35 -43.45
N GLN A 331 6.85 -1.95 -44.28
CA GLN A 331 7.14 -3.38 -44.21
C GLN A 331 7.72 -3.77 -42.84
N ARG A 332 8.66 -2.98 -42.31
CA ARG A 332 9.25 -3.20 -40.99
C ARG A 332 8.22 -3.02 -39.87
N LEU A 333 7.42 -1.96 -39.91
CA LEU A 333 6.36 -1.69 -38.95
C LEU A 333 5.36 -2.86 -38.85
N TYR A 334 4.89 -3.39 -39.98
CA TYR A 334 3.79 -4.37 -39.99
C TYR A 334 4.22 -5.83 -40.13
N ARG A 335 5.46 -6.13 -40.53
CA ARG A 335 5.93 -7.51 -40.78
C ARG A 335 7.13 -7.94 -39.95
N GLN A 336 7.67 -7.09 -39.07
CA GLN A 336 8.79 -7.42 -38.19
C GLN A 336 8.44 -7.30 -36.70
N ALA A 337 9.27 -7.90 -35.84
CA ALA A 337 9.01 -8.02 -34.40
C ALA A 337 9.13 -6.69 -33.65
N ASP A 338 10.10 -5.85 -34.01
CA ASP A 338 10.27 -4.49 -33.50
C ASP A 338 9.10 -3.59 -33.93
N GLY A 339 8.62 -3.72 -35.17
CA GLY A 339 7.41 -3.10 -35.65
C GLY A 339 6.16 -3.49 -34.85
N ALA A 340 5.97 -4.79 -34.59
CA ALA A 340 4.90 -5.26 -33.72
C ALA A 340 5.01 -4.72 -32.28
N TYR A 341 6.23 -4.52 -31.77
CA TYR A 341 6.45 -3.90 -30.47
C TYR A 341 6.10 -2.41 -30.46
N VAL A 342 6.51 -1.65 -31.49
CA VAL A 342 6.11 -0.24 -31.66
C VAL A 342 4.59 -0.09 -31.73
N GLN A 343 3.90 -0.94 -32.50
CA GLN A 343 2.44 -0.96 -32.57
C GLN A 343 1.82 -1.17 -31.18
N ARG A 344 2.32 -2.14 -30.41
CA ARG A 344 1.85 -2.36 -29.01
C ARG A 344 2.09 -1.15 -28.10
N GLN A 345 3.22 -0.46 -28.23
CA GLN A 345 3.49 0.74 -27.43
C GLN A 345 2.56 1.90 -27.82
N VAL A 346 2.24 2.05 -29.11
CA VAL A 346 1.24 3.01 -29.60
C VAL A 346 -0.16 2.67 -29.06
N ASP A 347 -0.55 1.40 -29.10
CA ASP A 347 -1.83 0.94 -28.56
C ASP A 347 -1.93 1.19 -27.05
N LEU A 348 -0.86 0.90 -26.30
CA LEU A 348 -0.77 1.22 -24.87
C LEU A 348 -0.95 2.73 -24.64
N PHE A 349 -0.18 3.56 -25.34
CA PHE A 349 -0.25 5.02 -25.26
C PHE A 349 -1.66 5.55 -25.55
N ASN A 350 -2.33 5.03 -26.59
CA ASN A 350 -3.66 5.45 -26.98
C ASN A 350 -4.73 4.98 -25.99
N SER A 351 -4.62 3.75 -25.47
CA SER A 351 -5.58 3.18 -24.51
C SER A 351 -5.59 3.91 -23.15
N GLU A 352 -4.48 4.53 -22.77
CA GLU A 352 -4.36 5.36 -21.57
C GLU A 352 -4.84 6.80 -21.78
N ARG A 353 -5.19 7.17 -23.01
CA ARG A 353 -5.75 8.50 -23.35
C ARG A 353 -7.21 8.43 -23.75
N ARG A 354 -7.64 7.32 -24.35
CA ARG A 354 -9.05 7.09 -24.67
C ARG A 354 -9.55 5.75 -24.22
N LEU A 355 -10.62 5.79 -23.43
CA LEU A 355 -11.28 4.61 -22.90
C LEU A 355 -12.75 4.58 -23.31
N LEU A 356 -13.15 3.49 -23.96
CA LEU A 356 -14.53 3.04 -24.06
C LEU A 356 -14.55 1.57 -23.65
N ALA A 357 -15.17 1.29 -22.51
CA ALA A 357 -15.28 -0.07 -21.99
C ALA A 357 -16.69 -0.32 -21.46
N TRP A 358 -17.13 -1.56 -21.53
CA TRP A 358 -18.45 -1.97 -21.09
C TRP A 358 -18.44 -3.38 -20.50
N ARG A 359 -19.43 -3.68 -19.66
CA ARG A 359 -19.71 -5.03 -19.15
C ARG A 359 -21.15 -5.18 -18.71
N LEU A 360 -21.67 -6.40 -18.81
CA LEU A 360 -23.04 -6.73 -18.38
C LEU A 360 -23.09 -7.13 -16.91
N ARG A 361 -24.23 -6.89 -16.27
CA ARG A 361 -24.50 -7.41 -14.92
C ARG A 361 -24.52 -8.95 -14.96
N ALA A 362 -23.80 -9.58 -14.03
CA ALA A 362 -23.82 -11.03 -13.89
C ALA A 362 -25.20 -11.50 -13.39
N GLY A 363 -25.72 -12.61 -13.92
CA GLY A 363 -27.01 -13.19 -13.53
C GLY A 363 -28.27 -12.48 -14.04
N ALA A 364 -28.19 -11.21 -14.48
CA ALA A 364 -29.35 -10.43 -14.92
C ALA A 364 -29.54 -10.34 -16.45
N ALA A 365 -28.55 -10.74 -17.26
CA ALA A 365 -28.70 -10.78 -18.71
C ALA A 365 -29.53 -12.01 -19.13
N ALA A 366 -30.43 -11.84 -20.10
CA ALA A 366 -30.93 -12.98 -20.87
C ALA A 366 -29.70 -13.74 -21.41
N PRO A 367 -29.46 -15.00 -21.01
CA PRO A 367 -28.26 -15.72 -21.41
C PRO A 367 -28.13 -15.71 -22.94
N GLY A 368 -26.99 -15.23 -23.46
CA GLY A 368 -26.72 -15.17 -24.91
C GLY A 368 -26.68 -13.77 -25.56
N VAL A 369 -26.84 -12.67 -24.80
CA VAL A 369 -26.64 -11.32 -25.33
C VAL A 369 -25.16 -11.11 -25.72
N THR A 370 -24.91 -10.67 -26.96
CA THR A 370 -23.56 -10.33 -27.45
C THR A 370 -23.47 -8.86 -27.80
N ILE A 371 -22.30 -8.24 -27.59
CA ILE A 371 -22.09 -6.81 -27.83
C ILE A 371 -20.95 -6.64 -28.83
N SER A 372 -21.20 -5.87 -29.89
CA SER A 372 -20.18 -5.44 -30.86
C SER A 372 -20.06 -3.92 -30.87
N ALA A 373 -18.85 -3.38 -31.00
CA ALA A 373 -18.60 -1.95 -31.09
C ALA A 373 -18.29 -1.55 -32.54
N HIS A 374 -18.94 -0.50 -33.04
CA HIS A 374 -18.77 0.01 -34.40
C HIS A 374 -18.34 1.47 -34.36
N ALA A 375 -17.34 1.87 -35.15
CA ALA A 375 -16.91 3.26 -35.20
C ALA A 375 -17.95 4.14 -35.91
N ALA A 376 -18.06 5.42 -35.53
CA ALA A 376 -18.99 6.34 -36.19
C ALA A 376 -18.64 6.56 -37.68
N GLY A 377 -19.46 5.98 -38.57
CA GLY A 377 -19.23 6.00 -40.03
C GLY A 377 -18.21 4.98 -40.52
N GLY A 378 -17.85 3.98 -39.70
CA GLY A 378 -16.88 2.94 -40.02
C GLY A 378 -17.37 1.53 -39.63
N GLY A 379 -16.48 0.53 -39.78
CA GLY A 379 -16.78 -0.88 -39.49
C GLY A 379 -16.64 -1.27 -38.02
N GLU A 380 -16.77 -2.57 -37.76
CA GLU A 380 -16.60 -3.17 -36.44
C GLU A 380 -15.18 -2.92 -35.89
N MET A 381 -15.11 -2.56 -34.62
CA MET A 381 -13.86 -2.27 -33.91
C MET A 381 -13.32 -3.53 -33.26
N ALA A 382 -11.99 -3.69 -33.27
CA ALA A 382 -11.34 -4.71 -32.48
C ALA A 382 -11.65 -4.51 -30.98
N GLN A 383 -11.95 -5.60 -30.30
CA GLN A 383 -12.30 -5.60 -28.88
C GLN A 383 -11.24 -6.32 -28.05
N SER A 384 -11.09 -5.91 -26.80
CA SER A 384 -10.19 -6.57 -25.84
C SER A 384 -10.84 -6.65 -24.47
N ALA A 385 -10.55 -7.73 -23.74
CA ALA A 385 -10.93 -7.86 -22.33
C ALA A 385 -9.90 -7.23 -21.37
N GLU A 386 -8.75 -6.79 -21.89
CA GLU A 386 -7.67 -6.24 -21.07
C GLU A 386 -7.88 -4.75 -20.83
N MET A 387 -8.33 -4.41 -19.63
CA MET A 387 -8.43 -3.01 -19.20
C MET A 387 -7.04 -2.39 -18.95
N PRO A 388 -6.81 -1.13 -19.33
CA PRO A 388 -5.62 -0.41 -18.91
C PRO A 388 -5.56 -0.36 -17.37
N PRO A 389 -4.41 -0.66 -16.72
CA PRO A 389 -4.32 -0.69 -15.26
C PRO A 389 -4.77 0.61 -14.59
N LEU A 390 -4.63 1.76 -15.24
CA LEU A 390 -5.02 3.07 -14.72
C LEU A 390 -6.55 3.27 -14.71
N ALA A 391 -7.31 2.52 -15.51
CA ALA A 391 -8.76 2.63 -15.57
C ALA A 391 -9.43 2.22 -14.25
N VAL A 392 -8.75 1.42 -13.40
CA VAL A 392 -9.26 1.08 -12.07
C VAL A 392 -9.42 2.31 -11.17
N ARG A 393 -8.70 3.42 -11.45
CA ARG A 393 -8.81 4.68 -10.70
C ARG A 393 -10.13 5.43 -10.95
N LEU A 394 -10.95 4.98 -11.90
CA LEU A 394 -12.32 5.47 -12.09
C LEU A 394 -13.26 4.99 -10.96
N PHE A 395 -12.81 4.04 -10.15
CA PHE A 395 -13.60 3.47 -9.07
C PHE A 395 -12.94 3.72 -7.71
N ALA A 396 -13.75 4.13 -6.74
CA ALA A 396 -13.32 4.20 -5.35
C ALA A 396 -13.17 2.81 -4.71
N ASP A 397 -13.99 1.85 -5.16
CA ASP A 397 -14.03 0.46 -4.71
C ASP A 397 -14.13 -0.49 -5.91
N LEU A 398 -13.63 -1.72 -5.80
CA LEU A 398 -13.71 -2.72 -6.86
C LEU A 398 -15.18 -3.07 -7.16
N PRO A 399 -15.74 -2.76 -8.35
CA PRO A 399 -17.17 -2.94 -8.55
C PRO A 399 -17.54 -4.41 -8.75
N GLN A 400 -18.58 -4.87 -8.05
CA GLN A 400 -18.98 -6.28 -7.92
C GLN A 400 -20.23 -6.62 -8.73
N GLY A 401 -20.43 -7.92 -9.01
CA GLY A 401 -21.64 -8.43 -9.66
C GLY A 401 -21.71 -8.17 -11.17
N TRP A 402 -20.57 -7.91 -11.81
CA TRP A 402 -20.46 -7.67 -13.25
C TRP A 402 -19.61 -8.75 -13.93
N GLN A 403 -19.89 -9.00 -15.20
CA GLN A 403 -19.06 -9.85 -16.08
C GLN A 403 -17.68 -9.20 -16.32
N PRO A 404 -16.69 -9.93 -16.89
CA PRO A 404 -15.43 -9.33 -17.31
C PRO A 404 -15.64 -8.14 -18.26
N TRP A 405 -14.77 -7.14 -18.17
CA TRP A 405 -14.78 -5.98 -19.07
C TRP A 405 -14.55 -6.39 -20.52
N GLN A 406 -15.19 -5.65 -21.43
CA GLN A 406 -14.84 -5.54 -22.85
C GLN A 406 -14.53 -4.08 -23.15
N ARG A 407 -13.59 -3.82 -24.06
CA ARG A 407 -13.26 -2.46 -24.49
C ARG A 407 -12.95 -2.38 -25.97
N ALA A 408 -13.06 -1.17 -26.52
CA ALA A 408 -12.46 -0.83 -27.79
C ALA A 408 -10.93 -0.94 -27.69
N ALA A 409 -10.32 -1.78 -28.54
CA ALA A 409 -8.87 -1.98 -28.60
C ALA A 409 -8.17 -0.85 -29.37
N HIS A 410 -8.73 -0.45 -30.51
CA HIS A 410 -8.17 0.53 -31.45
C HIS A 410 -9.18 1.62 -31.81
N TRP A 411 -8.71 2.86 -31.98
CA TRP A 411 -9.55 4.03 -32.28
C TRP A 411 -9.22 4.62 -33.66
N PRO A 412 -10.19 4.74 -34.58
CA PRO A 412 -9.97 5.36 -35.90
C PRO A 412 -10.10 6.90 -35.87
N GLY A 413 -9.72 7.56 -34.76
CA GLY A 413 -9.68 9.03 -34.64
C GLY A 413 -10.96 9.71 -34.10
N ARG A 414 -12.18 9.23 -34.41
CA ARG A 414 -13.42 9.80 -33.79
C ARG A 414 -13.69 9.23 -32.40
N SER A 415 -14.22 10.05 -31.49
CA SER A 415 -14.52 9.63 -30.11
C SER A 415 -15.87 8.95 -29.95
N GLN A 416 -16.65 8.85 -31.02
CA GLN A 416 -17.99 8.28 -31.01
C GLN A 416 -18.00 6.89 -31.63
N ALA A 417 -18.78 5.99 -31.03
CA ALA A 417 -19.02 4.62 -31.48
C ALA A 417 -20.48 4.23 -31.24
N THR A 418 -20.90 3.10 -31.81
CA THR A 418 -22.20 2.48 -31.56
C THR A 418 -21.97 1.08 -30.99
N LEU A 419 -22.49 0.82 -29.80
CA LEU A 419 -22.58 -0.53 -29.25
C LEU A 419 -23.85 -1.19 -29.77
N VAL A 420 -23.70 -2.29 -30.49
CA VAL A 420 -24.81 -3.10 -30.99
C VAL A 420 -24.93 -4.34 -30.11
N LEU A 421 -25.99 -4.39 -29.31
CA LEU A 421 -26.34 -5.54 -28.48
C LEU A 421 -27.29 -6.44 -29.28
N ARG A 422 -26.89 -7.68 -29.57
CA ARG A 422 -27.74 -8.67 -30.22
C ARG A 422 -28.41 -9.55 -29.18
N LEU A 423 -29.73 -9.67 -29.28
CA LEU A 423 -30.53 -10.48 -28.37
C LEU A 423 -30.66 -11.91 -28.93
N PRO A 424 -30.57 -12.95 -28.09
CA PRO A 424 -30.64 -14.34 -28.55
C PRO A 424 -32.03 -14.71 -29.09
N GLN A 425 -33.07 -14.00 -28.65
CA GLN A 425 -34.45 -14.12 -29.12
C GLN A 425 -35.08 -12.72 -29.18
N PRO A 426 -36.16 -12.52 -29.97
CA PRO A 426 -36.93 -11.28 -29.94
C PRO A 426 -37.40 -10.96 -28.52
N ALA A 427 -37.21 -9.71 -28.09
CA ALA A 427 -37.58 -9.28 -26.75
C ALA A 427 -39.11 -9.30 -26.52
N ARG A 428 -39.52 -9.60 -25.30
CA ARG A 428 -40.92 -9.61 -24.83
C ARG A 428 -41.35 -8.25 -24.30
N GLY A 429 -40.42 -7.35 -24.01
CA GLY A 429 -40.68 -5.99 -23.54
C GLY A 429 -40.65 -5.82 -22.02
N ASN A 430 -40.45 -6.90 -21.26
CA ASN A 430 -40.31 -6.89 -19.80
C ASN A 430 -38.88 -7.18 -19.34
N GLU A 431 -37.97 -7.47 -20.26
CA GLU A 431 -36.57 -7.70 -19.95
C GLU A 431 -35.88 -6.41 -19.48
N ARG A 432 -34.86 -6.59 -18.64
CA ARG A 432 -33.98 -5.50 -18.20
C ARG A 432 -32.54 -5.95 -18.42
N ILE A 433 -31.81 -5.22 -19.24
CA ILE A 433 -30.39 -5.43 -19.49
C ILE A 433 -29.62 -4.33 -18.79
N GLU A 434 -28.75 -4.69 -17.87
CA GLU A 434 -27.89 -3.73 -17.16
C GLU A 434 -26.46 -3.76 -17.70
N LEU A 435 -25.98 -2.58 -18.09
CA LEU A 435 -24.67 -2.34 -18.69
C LEU A 435 -23.90 -1.32 -17.84
N LEU A 436 -22.70 -1.67 -17.36
CA LEU A 436 -21.77 -0.69 -16.82
C LEU A 436 -20.90 -0.19 -17.96
N LEU A 437 -20.96 1.11 -18.24
CA LEU A 437 -20.24 1.79 -19.32
C LEU A 437 -19.18 2.71 -18.73
N ALA A 438 -17.90 2.51 -19.05
CA ALA A 438 -16.86 3.52 -18.92
C ALA A 438 -16.79 4.29 -20.25
N GLY A 439 -17.44 5.44 -20.28
CA GLY A 439 -17.85 6.14 -21.49
C GLY A 439 -19.12 6.95 -21.22
N ARG A 440 -19.53 7.77 -22.18
CA ARG A 440 -20.79 8.50 -22.11
C ARG A 440 -21.80 7.92 -23.08
N HIS A 441 -23.01 7.63 -22.62
CA HIS A 441 -24.09 7.24 -23.52
C HIS A 441 -24.64 8.43 -24.30
N GLY A 442 -25.21 8.15 -25.46
CA GLY A 442 -26.04 9.04 -26.27
C GLY A 442 -27.44 8.46 -26.40
N THR A 443 -27.93 8.33 -27.62
CA THR A 443 -29.27 7.76 -27.88
C THR A 443 -29.23 6.23 -27.95
N ALA A 444 -30.34 5.60 -27.55
CA ALA A 444 -30.59 4.17 -27.72
C ALA A 444 -31.74 3.94 -28.71
N ARG A 445 -31.60 2.95 -29.60
CA ARG A 445 -32.66 2.44 -30.48
C ARG A 445 -32.97 0.99 -30.15
N GLY A 446 -34.25 0.61 -30.17
CA GLY A 446 -34.71 -0.74 -29.82
C GLY A 446 -34.84 -0.99 -28.31
N ALA A 447 -34.58 0.01 -27.45
CA ALA A 447 -34.77 -0.06 -26.01
C ALA A 447 -35.04 1.33 -25.41
N ALA A 448 -35.80 1.38 -24.33
CA ALA A 448 -35.81 2.53 -23.42
C ALA A 448 -34.56 2.49 -22.54
N LEU A 449 -33.95 3.66 -22.32
CA LEU A 449 -32.70 3.81 -21.58
C LEU A 449 -32.92 4.64 -20.31
N SER A 450 -32.39 4.17 -19.19
CA SER A 450 -32.11 4.99 -18.02
C SER A 450 -30.66 4.79 -17.57
N ALA A 451 -30.04 5.83 -17.03
CA ALA A 451 -28.65 5.80 -16.62
C ALA A 451 -28.47 6.43 -15.23
N LEU A 452 -27.56 5.86 -14.46
CA LEU A 452 -27.09 6.38 -13.17
C LEU A 452 -25.58 6.56 -13.23
N ASP A 453 -25.11 7.68 -12.70
CA ASP A 453 -23.68 7.96 -12.59
C ASP A 453 -23.02 6.98 -11.61
N ALA A 454 -21.86 6.45 -11.99
CA ALA A 454 -21.15 5.38 -11.29
C ALA A 454 -19.64 5.63 -11.16
N CYS A 455 -19.13 6.77 -11.67
CA CYS A 455 -17.73 7.14 -11.48
C CYS A 455 -17.54 7.66 -10.06
N SER A 456 -16.64 7.03 -9.30
CA SER A 456 -16.42 7.34 -7.88
C SER A 456 -14.94 7.52 -7.50
N GLY A 457 -14.02 7.11 -8.36
CA GLY A 457 -12.59 7.13 -8.06
C GLY A 457 -11.91 8.47 -8.32
N ALA A 458 -10.64 8.57 -7.93
CA ALA A 458 -9.85 9.81 -8.02
C ALA A 458 -9.56 10.27 -9.46
N ALA A 459 -9.73 9.38 -10.45
CA ALA A 459 -9.59 9.72 -11.87
C ALA A 459 -10.87 10.34 -12.48
N CYS A 460 -11.99 10.36 -11.74
CA CYS A 460 -13.25 10.92 -12.24
C CYS A 460 -13.19 12.45 -12.28
N ARG A 461 -13.40 13.03 -13.46
CA ARG A 461 -13.62 14.48 -13.64
C ARG A 461 -15.07 14.85 -13.42
N THR A 462 -15.98 13.96 -13.80
CA THR A 462 -17.43 14.10 -13.56
C THR A 462 -18.03 12.74 -13.19
N PRO A 463 -19.06 12.68 -12.34
CA PRO A 463 -19.68 11.40 -11.94
C PRO A 463 -20.17 10.53 -13.11
N GLY A 464 -20.59 11.15 -14.22
CA GLY A 464 -21.07 10.45 -15.43
C GLY A 464 -20.01 9.94 -16.42
N GLU A 465 -18.73 9.89 -16.03
CA GLU A 465 -17.69 9.24 -16.87
C GLU A 465 -17.78 7.70 -16.82
N VAL A 466 -18.38 7.15 -15.76
CA VAL A 466 -18.81 5.76 -15.69
C VAL A 466 -20.30 5.78 -15.38
N GLN A 467 -21.10 4.99 -16.08
CA GLN A 467 -22.55 4.98 -15.96
C GLN A 467 -23.09 3.55 -15.87
N ALA A 468 -23.97 3.29 -14.91
CA ALA A 468 -24.79 2.09 -14.88
C ALA A 468 -26.07 2.35 -15.69
N ILE A 469 -26.19 1.70 -16.84
CA ILE A 469 -27.28 1.88 -17.80
C ILE A 469 -28.24 0.70 -17.68
N ALA A 470 -29.52 0.97 -17.48
CA ALA A 470 -30.59 -0.01 -17.61
C ALA A 470 -31.29 0.19 -18.96
N LEU A 471 -31.27 -0.85 -19.78
CA LEU A 471 -31.93 -0.93 -21.07
C LEU A 471 -33.17 -1.82 -20.92
N ARG A 472 -34.34 -1.30 -21.26
CA ARG A 472 -35.58 -2.07 -21.39
C ARG A 472 -35.88 -2.27 -22.87
N PRO A 473 -35.58 -3.46 -23.43
CA PRO A 473 -35.81 -3.71 -24.85
C PRO A 473 -37.27 -3.49 -25.22
N GLN A 474 -37.53 -2.96 -26.41
CA GLN A 474 -38.89 -2.87 -26.95
C GLN A 474 -39.37 -4.27 -27.38
N ALA A 475 -40.66 -4.56 -27.25
CA ALA A 475 -41.21 -5.84 -27.68
C ALA A 475 -40.91 -6.08 -29.18
N GLY A 476 -40.45 -7.27 -29.53
CA GLY A 476 -40.02 -7.67 -30.87
C GLY A 476 -38.59 -7.26 -31.25
N ALA A 477 -37.88 -6.47 -30.43
CA ALA A 477 -36.50 -6.08 -30.75
C ALA A 477 -35.58 -7.30 -30.77
N THR A 478 -34.76 -7.44 -31.80
CA THR A 478 -33.69 -8.46 -31.92
C THR A 478 -32.30 -7.85 -31.72
N ARG A 479 -32.20 -6.52 -31.81
CA ARG A 479 -30.97 -5.75 -31.58
C ARG A 479 -31.28 -4.41 -30.90
N ILE A 480 -30.32 -3.94 -30.11
CA ILE A 480 -30.33 -2.61 -29.49
C ILE A 480 -29.08 -1.88 -29.96
N GLU A 481 -29.24 -0.65 -30.45
CA GLU A 481 -28.13 0.20 -30.87
C GLU A 481 -27.97 1.34 -29.88
N LEU A 482 -26.83 1.39 -29.19
CA LEU A 482 -26.50 2.41 -28.20
C LEU A 482 -25.35 3.27 -28.73
N THR A 483 -25.63 4.53 -29.00
CA THR A 483 -24.58 5.50 -29.34
C THR A 483 -23.77 5.82 -28.08
N VAL A 484 -22.45 5.81 -28.17
CA VAL A 484 -21.54 6.06 -27.04
C VAL A 484 -20.37 6.95 -27.44
N ARG A 485 -19.80 7.66 -26.47
CA ARG A 485 -18.60 8.46 -26.62
C ARG A 485 -17.52 7.99 -25.65
N ALA A 486 -16.29 7.84 -26.15
CA ALA A 486 -15.10 7.53 -25.37
C ALA A 486 -14.82 8.60 -24.32
N LEU A 487 -14.25 8.19 -23.20
CA LEU A 487 -13.63 9.08 -22.24
C LEU A 487 -12.27 9.53 -22.75
N ASP A 488 -11.96 10.81 -22.59
CA ASP A 488 -10.59 11.29 -22.61
C ASP A 488 -10.00 11.12 -21.20
N VAL A 489 -9.06 10.19 -21.03
CA VAL A 489 -8.43 9.89 -19.74
C VAL A 489 -7.01 10.48 -19.63
N ALA A 490 -6.56 11.28 -20.61
CA ALA A 490 -5.22 11.86 -20.61
C ALA A 490 -4.96 12.76 -19.40
N GLY A 491 -5.98 13.51 -18.95
CA GLY A 491 -5.91 14.39 -17.77
C GLY A 491 -5.92 13.64 -16.42
N ALA A 492 -6.20 12.34 -16.41
CA ALA A 492 -6.21 11.51 -15.20
C ALA A 492 -4.86 10.80 -14.94
N LEU A 493 -3.91 10.92 -15.87
CA LEU A 493 -2.57 10.33 -15.75
C LEU A 493 -1.71 11.16 -14.78
N HIS A 494 -1.16 10.53 -13.76
CA HIS A 494 -0.12 11.15 -12.95
C HIS A 494 1.21 11.13 -13.72
N PRO A 495 2.09 12.14 -13.55
CA PRO A 495 3.41 12.15 -14.19
C PRO A 495 4.22 10.86 -13.95
N GLY A 496 4.07 10.24 -12.77
CA GLY A 496 4.72 8.97 -12.43
C GLY A 496 4.21 7.76 -13.22
N ASP A 497 2.98 7.79 -13.74
CA ASP A 497 2.44 6.70 -14.58
C ASP A 497 3.14 6.65 -15.94
N GLN A 498 3.71 7.78 -16.38
CA GLN A 498 4.44 7.85 -17.63
C GLN A 498 5.80 7.16 -17.54
N ALA A 499 6.37 6.97 -16.34
CA ALA A 499 7.71 6.42 -16.16
C ALA A 499 7.84 4.93 -16.57
N TYR A 500 6.72 4.24 -16.81
CA TYR A 500 6.67 2.80 -17.07
C TYR A 500 6.35 2.42 -18.52
N ARG A 501 6.35 3.38 -19.46
CA ARG A 501 6.04 3.14 -20.88
C ARG A 501 7.12 3.71 -21.78
N HIS A 502 7.24 3.20 -23.00
CA HIS A 502 8.27 3.70 -23.91
C HIS A 502 7.90 5.02 -24.59
N ILE A 503 6.61 5.37 -24.71
CA ILE A 503 6.20 6.59 -25.41
C ILE A 503 5.69 7.63 -24.42
N ALA A 504 6.30 8.81 -24.43
CA ALA A 504 5.91 9.99 -23.64
C ALA A 504 5.72 11.22 -24.54
N LEU A 505 5.15 12.30 -24.02
CA LEU A 505 5.10 13.59 -24.72
C LEU A 505 6.12 14.55 -24.11
N ALA A 506 7.03 15.08 -24.92
CA ALA A 506 7.98 16.12 -24.54
C ALA A 506 7.78 17.33 -25.46
N GLY A 507 7.47 18.50 -24.89
CA GLY A 507 7.17 19.70 -25.68
C GLY A 507 5.99 19.51 -26.66
N GLY A 508 5.04 18.64 -26.35
CA GLY A 508 3.91 18.30 -27.23
C GLY A 508 4.21 17.26 -28.32
N ALA A 509 5.46 16.81 -28.46
CA ALA A 509 5.85 15.79 -29.44
C ALA A 509 6.03 14.40 -28.79
N PRO A 510 5.67 13.31 -29.48
CA PRO A 510 5.87 11.97 -28.95
C PRO A 510 7.35 11.58 -29.01
N VAL A 511 7.90 11.18 -27.88
CA VAL A 511 9.30 10.76 -27.72
C VAL A 511 9.37 9.34 -27.19
N TRP A 512 10.37 8.59 -27.66
CA TRP A 512 10.72 7.30 -27.08
C TRP A 512 11.60 7.54 -25.85
N GLN A 513 11.27 6.90 -24.73
CA GLN A 513 12.06 6.94 -23.51
C GLN A 513 12.49 5.52 -23.12
N ALA A 514 13.68 5.41 -22.56
CA ALA A 514 14.16 4.15 -22.00
C ALA A 514 13.42 3.85 -20.69
N ILE A 515 12.83 2.66 -20.59
CA ILE A 515 12.28 2.17 -19.33
C ILE A 515 13.40 1.48 -18.56
N PRO A 516 13.71 1.89 -17.32
CA PRO A 516 14.74 1.27 -16.52
C PRO A 516 14.42 -0.21 -16.24
N ALA A 517 15.39 -1.12 -16.30
CA ALA A 517 15.11 -2.55 -16.13
C ALA A 517 14.62 -2.90 -14.71
N SER A 518 14.89 -2.03 -13.72
CA SER A 518 14.31 -2.16 -12.37
C SER A 518 12.78 -2.00 -12.36
N ALA A 519 12.25 -1.16 -13.26
CA ALA A 519 10.81 -0.95 -13.44
C ALA A 519 10.10 -2.17 -14.06
N TYR A 520 10.80 -2.94 -14.92
CA TYR A 520 10.29 -4.21 -15.45
C TYR A 520 10.13 -5.28 -14.35
N SER A 521 11.04 -5.32 -13.37
CA SER A 521 10.94 -6.24 -12.22
C SER A 521 9.82 -5.90 -11.25
N ALA A 522 9.41 -4.63 -11.15
CA ALA A 522 8.28 -4.20 -10.31
C ALA A 522 6.91 -4.40 -11.00
N GLY A 523 6.84 -4.38 -12.34
CA GLY A 523 5.59 -4.41 -13.09
C GLY A 523 5.22 -5.73 -13.77
N VAL A 524 6.18 -6.52 -14.27
CA VAL A 524 5.94 -7.43 -15.41
C VAL A 524 6.03 -8.94 -15.10
N ARG A 525 6.41 -9.39 -13.89
CA ARG A 525 6.34 -10.83 -13.55
C ARG A 525 4.93 -11.39 -13.26
N GLY A 526 3.88 -10.67 -13.66
CA GLY A 526 2.48 -11.09 -13.50
C GLY A 526 1.64 -11.04 -14.79
N GLY A 527 2.24 -10.79 -15.95
CA GLY A 527 1.54 -10.70 -17.24
C GLY A 527 1.68 -11.96 -18.07
N GLY A 528 0.85 -12.98 -17.80
CA GLY A 528 0.68 -14.10 -18.72
C GLY A 528 -0.29 -13.70 -19.84
N SER A 529 0.25 -13.43 -21.03
CA SER A 529 -0.51 -13.48 -22.28
C SER A 529 -0.85 -14.94 -22.56
N ALA A 530 -2.13 -15.26 -22.69
CA ALA A 530 -2.58 -16.53 -23.21
C ALA A 530 -3.58 -16.27 -24.32
N ALA A 531 -3.09 -16.18 -25.56
CA ALA A 531 -3.71 -16.76 -26.75
C ALA A 531 -2.88 -16.38 -28.00
N GLY A 532 -2.35 -17.40 -28.70
CA GLY A 532 -1.89 -17.29 -30.07
C GLY A 532 -0.42 -17.63 -30.33
N GLY A 533 0.04 -18.84 -29.99
CA GLY A 533 1.33 -19.34 -30.46
C GLY A 533 1.72 -20.65 -29.80
N THR A 534 1.50 -21.76 -30.48
CA THR A 534 2.08 -23.07 -30.16
C THR A 534 3.60 -23.00 -30.33
N GLY A 535 4.31 -22.76 -29.22
CA GLY A 535 5.76 -22.73 -29.19
C GLY A 535 6.25 -22.82 -27.75
N GLU A 536 6.64 -24.03 -27.36
CA GLU A 536 7.30 -24.35 -26.09
C GLU A 536 8.52 -23.42 -25.88
N GLY A 537 8.55 -22.72 -24.74
CA GLY A 537 9.75 -22.05 -24.24
C GLY A 537 9.63 -20.54 -24.03
N SER A 538 8.93 -20.12 -22.97
CA SER A 538 9.15 -18.79 -22.38
C SER A 538 8.91 -18.81 -20.87
N VAL A 539 10.02 -18.95 -20.13
CA VAL A 539 10.29 -18.60 -18.72
C VAL A 539 9.07 -18.52 -17.81
N GLU A 540 8.69 -19.68 -17.26
CA GLU A 540 7.75 -19.82 -16.16
C GLU A 540 8.16 -18.95 -14.95
N ALA A 541 7.14 -18.48 -14.22
CA ALA A 541 7.23 -17.90 -12.90
C ALA A 541 8.22 -18.68 -12.01
N PRO A 542 8.95 -18.03 -11.07
CA PRO A 542 9.79 -18.77 -10.13
C PRO A 542 8.93 -19.90 -9.55
N ALA A 543 9.46 -21.10 -9.70
CA ALA A 543 8.74 -22.36 -9.64
C ALA A 543 7.71 -22.42 -8.51
N ARG A 544 6.67 -23.21 -8.78
CA ARG A 544 5.76 -23.88 -7.84
C ARG A 544 6.53 -24.57 -6.70
N ALA A 545 7.20 -23.79 -5.84
CA ALA A 545 7.78 -24.30 -4.62
C ALA A 545 6.63 -24.97 -3.86
N GLY A 546 6.85 -26.18 -3.37
CA GLY A 546 5.89 -26.94 -2.57
C GLY A 546 5.62 -26.27 -1.23
N ILE A 547 5.06 -25.06 -1.27
CA ILE A 547 4.67 -24.28 -0.10
C ILE A 547 3.50 -25.02 0.54
N GLN A 548 3.69 -25.37 1.78
CA GLN A 548 2.66 -25.94 2.63
C GLN A 548 2.50 -25.01 3.82
N ILE A 549 1.27 -24.59 4.09
CA ILE A 549 0.96 -23.77 5.26
C ILE A 549 -0.02 -24.57 6.10
N ALA A 550 0.29 -24.73 7.38
CA ALA A 550 -0.58 -25.34 8.38
C ALA A 550 -1.01 -24.32 9.43
N ASP A 551 -2.12 -24.58 10.08
CA ASP A 551 -2.59 -23.82 11.24
C ASP A 551 -1.78 -24.19 12.49
N ARG A 552 -2.12 -23.58 13.63
CA ARG A 552 -1.41 -23.79 14.90
C ARG A 552 -1.28 -25.25 15.29
N ASP A 553 -2.31 -26.04 14.99
CA ASP A 553 -2.49 -27.43 15.39
C ASP A 553 -2.03 -28.42 14.30
N GLY A 554 -1.46 -27.91 13.20
CA GLY A 554 -0.95 -28.71 12.08
C GLY A 554 -1.95 -28.99 10.97
N THR A 555 -3.17 -28.44 11.04
CA THR A 555 -4.20 -28.62 10.02
C THR A 555 -3.82 -27.89 8.73
N PRO A 556 -3.85 -28.52 7.54
CA PRO A 556 -3.49 -27.86 6.29
C PRO A 556 -4.39 -26.66 5.94
N LEU A 557 -3.76 -25.50 5.77
CA LEU A 557 -4.38 -24.24 5.32
C LEU A 557 -4.12 -23.96 3.84
N TRP A 558 -2.96 -24.35 3.32
CA TRP A 558 -2.56 -24.15 1.93
C TRP A 558 -1.84 -25.39 1.39
N THR A 559 -2.38 -25.95 0.31
CA THR A 559 -1.80 -27.12 -0.38
C THR A 559 -2.07 -27.00 -1.89
N GLY A 560 -1.17 -27.53 -2.72
CA GLY A 560 -1.38 -27.56 -4.18
C GLY A 560 -1.48 -26.18 -4.85
N GLY A 561 -0.95 -25.12 -4.23
CA GLY A 561 -0.98 -23.76 -4.78
C GLY A 561 -2.30 -22.99 -4.53
N ALA A 562 -3.15 -23.47 -3.62
CA ALA A 562 -4.35 -22.75 -3.19
C ALA A 562 -4.64 -22.96 -1.69
N ALA A 563 -5.44 -22.05 -1.10
CA ALA A 563 -5.98 -22.24 0.24
C ALA A 563 -6.95 -23.43 0.25
N THR A 564 -6.98 -24.23 1.33
CA THR A 564 -7.94 -25.34 1.46
C THR A 564 -9.39 -24.82 1.54
N PRO A 565 -10.42 -25.62 1.20
CA PRO A 565 -11.81 -25.19 1.31
C PRO A 565 -12.17 -24.70 2.72
N ALA A 566 -11.72 -25.40 3.76
CA ALA A 566 -11.93 -25.01 5.15
C ALA A 566 -11.28 -23.65 5.47
N ALA A 567 -10.04 -23.40 5.01
CA ALA A 567 -9.38 -22.11 5.18
C ALA A 567 -10.10 -20.97 4.43
N ARG A 568 -10.61 -21.23 3.22
CA ARG A 568 -11.40 -20.23 2.46
C ARG A 568 -12.70 -19.89 3.17
N ASN A 569 -13.43 -20.91 3.65
CA ASN A 569 -14.67 -20.72 4.41
C ASN A 569 -14.43 -19.99 5.74
N ALA A 570 -13.24 -20.13 6.33
CA ALA A 570 -12.81 -19.39 7.51
C ALA A 570 -12.31 -17.96 7.20
N GLY A 571 -12.46 -17.46 5.97
CA GLY A 571 -12.06 -16.11 5.58
C GLY A 571 -10.55 -15.91 5.37
N LEU A 572 -9.74 -16.98 5.34
CA LEU A 572 -8.28 -16.87 5.27
C LEU A 572 -7.72 -16.65 3.85
N ALA A 573 -8.56 -16.57 2.82
CA ALA A 573 -8.13 -16.46 1.44
C ALA A 573 -7.23 -15.24 1.19
N ASN A 574 -7.58 -14.06 1.73
CA ASN A 574 -6.75 -12.86 1.56
C ASN A 574 -5.39 -12.96 2.27
N LEU A 575 -5.35 -13.62 3.44
CA LEU A 575 -4.13 -13.83 4.22
C LEU A 575 -3.19 -14.80 3.51
N LEU A 576 -3.70 -15.98 3.15
CA LEU A 576 -2.92 -17.07 2.60
C LEU A 576 -2.57 -16.83 1.12
N GLY A 577 -3.50 -16.26 0.37
CA GLY A 577 -3.41 -15.99 -1.07
C GLY A 577 -4.71 -16.35 -1.81
N VAL A 578 -5.10 -15.54 -2.80
CA VAL A 578 -6.18 -15.93 -3.73
C VAL A 578 -5.67 -16.95 -4.75
N GLY A 579 -4.35 -16.91 -5.02
CA GLY A 579 -3.62 -17.86 -5.83
C GLY A 579 -2.11 -17.57 -5.77
N PRO A 580 -1.26 -18.36 -6.46
CA PRO A 580 0.19 -18.25 -6.38
C PRO A 580 0.76 -16.90 -6.82
N ALA A 581 0.01 -16.17 -7.66
CA ALA A 581 0.39 -14.84 -8.14
C ALA A 581 0.13 -13.72 -7.12
N HIS A 582 -0.52 -14.01 -5.98
CA HIS A 582 -0.77 -13.02 -4.93
C HIS A 582 0.50 -12.78 -4.11
N ALA A 583 1.41 -11.97 -4.65
CA ALA A 583 2.72 -11.72 -4.06
C ALA A 583 2.65 -11.23 -2.59
N ALA A 584 1.73 -10.33 -2.25
CA ALA A 584 1.63 -9.79 -0.90
C ALA A 584 1.07 -10.78 0.15
N SER A 585 0.51 -11.93 -0.26
CA SER A 585 -0.02 -12.93 0.66
C SER A 585 1.08 -13.75 1.35
N VAL A 586 0.76 -14.48 2.42
CA VAL A 586 1.73 -15.37 3.09
C VAL A 586 2.36 -16.36 2.10
N SER A 587 1.58 -17.01 1.24
CA SER A 587 2.15 -17.92 0.23
C SER A 587 3.09 -17.20 -0.75
N GLY A 588 2.72 -16.01 -1.21
CA GLY A 588 3.55 -15.19 -2.09
C GLY A 588 4.84 -14.70 -1.43
N MET A 589 4.78 -14.33 -0.15
CA MET A 589 5.94 -13.96 0.66
C MET A 589 6.89 -15.15 0.86
N LEU A 590 6.34 -16.32 1.18
CA LEU A 590 7.12 -17.55 1.31
C LEU A 590 7.77 -17.98 -0.01
N ALA A 591 7.10 -17.77 -1.14
CA ALA A 591 7.69 -18.00 -2.47
C ALA A 591 8.89 -17.07 -2.71
N ARG A 592 8.81 -15.79 -2.34
CA ARG A 592 9.94 -14.85 -2.41
C ARG A 592 11.09 -15.28 -1.49
N ALA A 593 10.78 -15.71 -0.27
CA ALA A 593 11.79 -16.18 0.67
C ALA A 593 12.49 -17.45 0.17
N ALA A 594 11.73 -18.39 -0.41
CA ALA A 594 12.28 -19.61 -1.02
C ALA A 594 13.22 -19.29 -2.19
N ALA A 595 12.90 -18.27 -3.01
CA ALA A 595 13.76 -17.84 -4.11
C ALA A 595 15.11 -17.26 -3.65
N LEU A 596 15.21 -16.75 -2.42
CA LEU A 596 16.46 -16.22 -1.86
C LEU A 596 17.37 -17.33 -1.30
N GLU A 597 16.79 -18.40 -0.76
CA GLU A 597 17.53 -19.41 0.02
C GLU A 597 17.49 -20.83 -0.58
N GLY A 598 16.78 -21.02 -1.70
CA GLY A 598 16.78 -22.29 -2.46
C GLY A 598 16.07 -23.48 -1.79
N ARG A 599 15.27 -23.27 -0.74
CA ARG A 599 14.56 -24.37 -0.02
C ARG A 599 13.04 -24.19 -0.01
N ALA A 600 12.32 -25.29 -0.24
CA ALA A 600 10.86 -25.37 -0.08
C ALA A 600 10.49 -25.21 1.40
N ARG A 601 9.44 -24.43 1.70
CA ARG A 601 9.10 -24.05 3.08
C ARG A 601 7.73 -24.57 3.47
N ALA A 602 7.71 -25.54 4.38
CA ALA A 602 6.57 -25.77 5.25
C ALA A 602 6.53 -24.65 6.30
N ALA A 603 5.36 -24.05 6.50
CA ALA A 603 5.13 -23.00 7.46
C ALA A 603 3.97 -23.37 8.38
N ARG A 604 4.08 -22.99 9.65
CA ARG A 604 3.00 -23.12 10.64
C ARG A 604 2.59 -21.74 11.12
N LEU A 605 1.30 -21.46 11.13
CA LEU A 605 0.76 -20.19 11.64
C LEU A 605 0.36 -20.32 13.10
N THR A 606 0.24 -19.20 13.82
CA THR A 606 -0.34 -19.16 15.18
C THR A 606 -1.87 -19.20 15.17
N ILE A 607 -2.49 -19.00 14.01
CA ILE A 607 -3.95 -19.01 13.84
C ILE A 607 -4.47 -20.43 14.03
N SER A 608 -5.55 -20.59 14.80
CA SER A 608 -6.29 -21.85 14.92
C SER A 608 -7.47 -21.85 13.94
N LEU A 609 -7.55 -22.83 13.05
CA LEU A 609 -8.58 -22.86 12.01
C LEU A 609 -10.02 -22.94 12.57
N PRO A 610 -10.33 -23.79 13.59
CA PRO A 610 -11.67 -23.83 14.18
C PRO A 610 -12.09 -22.50 14.81
N LEU A 611 -11.16 -21.86 15.54
CA LEU A 611 -11.40 -20.58 16.18
C LEU A 611 -11.63 -19.50 15.12
N GLN A 612 -10.76 -19.45 14.10
CA GLN A 612 -10.88 -18.53 12.96
C GLN A 612 -12.23 -18.65 12.27
N ALA A 613 -12.68 -19.88 11.97
CA ALA A 613 -13.98 -20.10 11.33
C ALA A 613 -15.14 -19.58 12.19
N LEU A 614 -15.10 -19.84 13.50
CA LEU A 614 -16.10 -19.33 14.44
C LEU A 614 -16.12 -17.79 14.47
N GLY A 615 -14.97 -17.14 14.62
CA GLY A 615 -14.93 -15.68 14.66
C GLY A 615 -15.30 -15.03 13.34
N GLN A 616 -14.96 -15.64 12.19
CA GLN A 616 -15.43 -15.17 10.88
C GLN A 616 -16.95 -15.26 10.76
N ALA A 617 -17.56 -16.37 11.17
CA ALA A 617 -19.01 -16.54 11.15
C ALA A 617 -19.75 -15.54 12.06
N ILE A 618 -19.23 -15.30 13.26
CA ILE A 618 -19.76 -14.27 14.18
C ILE A 618 -19.62 -12.87 13.57
N LEU A 619 -18.46 -12.57 12.99
CA LEU A 619 -18.17 -11.28 12.36
C LEU A 619 -19.10 -10.99 11.17
N GLU A 620 -19.33 -11.97 10.31
CA GLU A 620 -20.28 -11.84 9.20
C GLU A 620 -21.73 -11.75 9.68
N CYS A 621 -22.08 -12.49 10.73
CA CYS A 621 -23.43 -12.45 11.28
C CYS A 621 -23.76 -11.13 11.98
N GLN A 622 -23.03 -10.84 13.06
CA GLN A 622 -23.33 -9.70 13.92
C GLN A 622 -22.70 -8.43 13.35
N GLY A 623 -21.41 -8.48 13.02
CA GLY A 623 -20.67 -7.28 12.58
C GLY A 623 -21.13 -6.73 11.23
N LEU A 624 -21.27 -7.57 10.21
CA LEU A 624 -21.74 -7.11 8.90
C LEU A 624 -23.26 -7.00 8.83
N ARG A 625 -23.97 -8.09 9.13
CA ARG A 625 -25.42 -8.20 8.88
C ARG A 625 -26.29 -7.69 10.02
N GLY A 626 -25.73 -7.33 11.18
CA GLY A 626 -26.49 -6.87 12.34
C GLY A 626 -27.41 -7.94 12.94
N GLY A 627 -27.19 -9.22 12.65
CA GLY A 627 -27.98 -10.33 13.17
C GLY A 627 -27.56 -10.75 14.58
N ALA A 628 -28.12 -11.85 15.07
CA ALA A 628 -27.76 -12.48 16.33
C ALA A 628 -27.16 -13.88 16.09
N TRP A 629 -26.03 -14.17 16.73
CA TRP A 629 -25.40 -15.48 16.65
C TRP A 629 -25.96 -16.40 17.74
N ASN A 630 -26.60 -17.50 17.34
CA ASN A 630 -27.22 -18.45 18.28
C ASN A 630 -26.27 -19.58 18.74
N GLY A 631 -25.04 -19.62 18.20
CA GLY A 631 -24.06 -20.67 18.45
C GLY A 631 -23.73 -21.49 17.20
N GLN A 632 -24.61 -21.47 16.19
CA GLN A 632 -24.47 -22.27 14.98
C GLN A 632 -24.82 -21.48 13.70
N SER A 633 -25.86 -20.64 13.75
CA SER A 633 -26.33 -19.84 12.61
C SER A 633 -26.52 -18.38 13.00
N CYS A 634 -26.75 -17.58 11.95
CA CYS A 634 -27.09 -16.18 12.08
C CYS A 634 -28.60 -15.97 11.98
N ASP A 635 -29.20 -15.42 13.03
CA ASP A 635 -30.63 -15.14 13.09
C ASP A 635 -30.89 -13.64 12.86
N GLY A 636 -31.88 -13.30 12.04
CA GLY A 636 -32.31 -11.91 11.83
C GLY A 636 -31.31 -10.99 11.10
N GLY A 637 -30.27 -11.53 10.48
CA GLY A 637 -29.29 -10.73 9.73
C GLY A 637 -29.86 -10.14 8.44
N VAL A 638 -29.51 -8.90 8.13
CA VAL A 638 -29.90 -8.19 6.90
C VAL A 638 -28.69 -7.93 5.99
N ALA A 639 -28.93 -7.51 4.74
CA ALA A 639 -27.84 -7.11 3.86
C ALA A 639 -27.04 -5.95 4.47
N PRO A 640 -25.69 -6.02 4.50
CA PRO A 640 -24.87 -4.96 5.07
C PRO A 640 -24.99 -3.67 4.25
N PRO A 641 -24.96 -2.49 4.88
CA PRO A 641 -24.79 -1.22 4.17
C PRO A 641 -23.52 -1.23 3.31
N VAL A 642 -23.55 -0.46 2.22
CA VAL A 642 -22.40 -0.27 1.34
C VAL A 642 -21.22 0.26 2.16
N GLN A 643 -19.99 -0.22 1.84
CA GLN A 643 -18.74 0.15 2.53
C GLN A 643 -18.61 -0.26 4.01
N ARG A 644 -19.60 -0.94 4.60
CA ARG A 644 -19.44 -1.51 5.94
C ARG A 644 -18.30 -2.52 5.95
N ARG A 645 -17.26 -2.21 6.71
CA ARG A 645 -16.14 -3.09 7.09
C ARG A 645 -16.25 -3.50 8.55
N ALA A 646 -15.80 -4.72 8.84
CA ALA A 646 -15.68 -5.25 10.20
C ALA A 646 -14.37 -6.03 10.36
N GLY A 647 -13.84 -6.05 11.58
CA GLY A 647 -12.65 -6.84 11.94
C GLY A 647 -12.70 -7.35 13.38
N LEU A 648 -12.10 -8.50 13.62
CA LEU A 648 -12.05 -9.17 14.93
C LEU A 648 -10.69 -9.84 15.09
N VAL A 649 -10.03 -9.59 16.21
CA VAL A 649 -8.74 -10.20 16.58
C VAL A 649 -8.84 -10.79 17.97
N LEU A 650 -8.24 -11.96 18.16
CA LEU A 650 -7.95 -12.57 19.46
C LEU A 650 -6.49 -13.02 19.46
N LEU A 651 -5.75 -12.63 20.49
CA LEU A 651 -4.34 -12.97 20.66
C LEU A 651 -4.04 -13.44 22.08
N ASP A 652 -2.98 -14.21 22.20
CA ASP A 652 -2.37 -14.60 23.46
C ASP A 652 -1.50 -13.46 23.97
N ALA A 653 -1.89 -12.84 25.08
CA ALA A 653 -1.23 -11.64 25.60
C ALA A 653 0.15 -11.93 26.17
N ASP A 654 0.46 -13.20 26.47
CA ASP A 654 1.68 -13.59 27.16
C ASP A 654 2.81 -13.95 26.19
N ASN A 655 2.54 -14.28 24.92
CA ASN A 655 3.59 -14.46 23.89
C ASN A 655 3.35 -13.72 22.56
N GLY A 656 2.20 -13.06 22.38
CA GLY A 656 1.88 -12.33 21.15
C GLY A 656 1.38 -13.21 20.00
N ASP A 657 1.04 -14.47 20.24
CA ASP A 657 0.45 -15.34 19.22
C ASP A 657 -0.94 -14.82 18.81
N ILE A 658 -1.11 -14.56 17.52
CA ILE A 658 -2.42 -14.22 16.97
C ILE A 658 -3.18 -15.52 16.72
N LEU A 659 -4.23 -15.76 17.50
CA LEU A 659 -5.02 -17.00 17.46
C LEU A 659 -6.16 -16.91 16.43
N LEU A 660 -6.65 -15.70 16.21
CA LEU A 660 -7.73 -15.39 15.29
C LEU A 660 -7.56 -13.98 14.72
N ALA A 661 -7.83 -13.84 13.42
CA ALA A 661 -7.84 -12.58 12.70
C ALA A 661 -8.89 -12.61 11.59
N ALA A 662 -10.13 -12.32 11.96
CA ALA A 662 -11.26 -12.26 11.05
C ALA A 662 -11.43 -10.83 10.50
N GLY A 663 -11.89 -10.74 9.25
CA GLY A 663 -12.12 -9.47 8.56
C GLY A 663 -13.12 -9.64 7.43
N ALA A 664 -13.98 -8.64 7.24
CA ALA A 664 -15.01 -8.69 6.21
C ALA A 664 -15.47 -7.29 5.79
N GLY A 665 -16.31 -7.24 4.75
CA GLY A 665 -16.87 -6.01 4.19
C GLY A 665 -16.11 -5.48 2.97
N GLY A 666 -15.06 -6.18 2.54
CA GLY A 666 -14.40 -5.94 1.27
C GLY A 666 -15.15 -6.62 0.11
N PRO A 667 -15.03 -6.08 -1.12
CA PRO A 667 -15.46 -6.77 -2.34
C PRO A 667 -14.88 -8.19 -2.42
N ALA A 668 -15.67 -9.17 -2.90
CA ALA A 668 -15.21 -10.54 -3.02
C ALA A 668 -14.12 -10.67 -4.09
N VAL A 669 -13.05 -11.41 -3.78
CA VAL A 669 -11.96 -11.70 -4.72
C VAL A 669 -11.85 -13.21 -4.92
N THR A 670 -11.85 -13.60 -6.18
CA THR A 670 -11.73 -14.98 -6.65
C THR A 670 -10.66 -15.05 -7.73
N THR A 671 -10.38 -16.25 -8.23
CA THR A 671 -9.52 -16.43 -9.41
C THR A 671 -10.11 -15.75 -10.66
N GLY A 672 -11.43 -15.64 -10.76
CA GLY A 672 -12.13 -15.06 -11.92
C GLY A 672 -11.96 -13.54 -12.07
N ASN A 673 -11.81 -12.80 -10.96
CA ASN A 673 -11.60 -11.35 -10.97
C ASN A 673 -10.20 -10.94 -10.45
N TRP A 674 -9.26 -11.90 -10.35
CA TRP A 674 -7.91 -11.68 -9.81
C TRP A 674 -7.16 -10.54 -10.51
N ARG A 675 -7.24 -10.44 -11.85
CA ARG A 675 -6.54 -9.39 -12.60
C ARG A 675 -7.00 -8.00 -12.20
N GLU A 676 -8.31 -7.79 -12.10
CA GLU A 676 -8.91 -6.51 -11.70
C GLU A 676 -8.55 -6.17 -10.25
N ALA A 677 -8.63 -7.13 -9.34
CA ALA A 677 -8.23 -6.94 -7.94
C ALA A 677 -6.74 -6.61 -7.80
N ARG A 678 -5.85 -7.28 -8.56
CA ARG A 678 -4.41 -6.99 -8.60
C ARG A 678 -4.12 -5.58 -9.14
N ASP A 679 -4.80 -5.18 -10.21
CA ASP A 679 -4.56 -3.86 -10.81
C ASP A 679 -5.11 -2.74 -9.92
N PHE A 680 -6.25 -2.97 -9.28
CA PHE A 680 -6.77 -2.11 -8.22
C PHE A 680 -5.79 -2.01 -7.04
N ASP A 681 -5.20 -3.14 -6.61
CA ASP A 681 -4.20 -3.18 -5.55
C ASP A 681 -2.95 -2.35 -5.88
N ARG A 682 -2.50 -2.39 -7.13
CA ARG A 682 -1.37 -1.58 -7.59
C ARG A 682 -1.69 -0.09 -7.62
N ALA A 683 -2.91 0.27 -8.02
CA ALA A 683 -3.33 1.66 -8.14
C ALA A 683 -3.72 2.29 -6.79
N ASN A 684 -4.32 1.50 -5.89
CA ASN A 684 -4.81 1.93 -4.59
C ASN A 684 -4.69 0.78 -3.55
N PRO A 685 -3.45 0.45 -3.12
CA PRO A 685 -3.22 -0.69 -2.23
C PRO A 685 -3.92 -0.53 -0.88
N ALA A 686 -4.10 0.71 -0.42
CA ALA A 686 -4.74 1.04 0.84
C ALA A 686 -6.21 0.58 0.90
N ARG A 687 -6.97 0.79 -0.18
CA ARG A 687 -8.40 0.42 -0.30
C ARG A 687 -8.63 -0.95 -0.92
N SER A 688 -7.57 -1.69 -1.21
CA SER A 688 -7.66 -2.95 -1.93
C SER A 688 -8.49 -3.99 -1.18
N PRO A 689 -9.35 -4.75 -1.87
CA PRO A 689 -10.07 -5.86 -1.25
C PRO A 689 -9.16 -7.02 -0.80
N LEU A 690 -7.87 -6.97 -1.17
CA LEU A 690 -6.84 -7.92 -0.74
C LEU A 690 -6.28 -7.59 0.65
N ARG A 691 -6.64 -6.45 1.24
CA ARG A 691 -6.18 -6.06 2.59
C ARG A 691 -6.97 -6.77 3.67
N LEU A 692 -6.33 -6.94 4.82
CA LEU A 692 -6.88 -7.62 5.99
C LEU A 692 -7.36 -6.59 7.02
N PRO A 693 -8.67 -6.33 7.18
CA PRO A 693 -9.17 -5.33 8.13
C PRO A 693 -8.74 -5.56 9.59
N ALA A 694 -8.31 -6.79 9.93
CA ALA A 694 -7.78 -7.13 11.25
C ALA A 694 -6.51 -6.36 11.63
N TRP A 695 -5.63 -6.03 10.67
CA TRP A 695 -4.38 -5.30 10.93
C TRP A 695 -3.88 -4.41 9.78
N GLN A 696 -4.69 -4.20 8.76
CA GLN A 696 -4.40 -3.31 7.65
C GLN A 696 -5.59 -2.37 7.41
N HIS A 697 -5.29 -1.08 7.24
CA HIS A 697 -6.26 -0.06 6.88
C HIS A 697 -5.65 0.95 5.89
N ASP A 698 -6.53 1.72 5.26
CA ASP A 698 -6.22 2.90 4.46
C ASP A 698 -6.10 4.19 5.29
N GLY A 699 -6.53 4.14 6.55
CA GLY A 699 -6.55 5.28 7.45
C GLY A 699 -7.93 5.93 7.46
N GLY A 700 -7.98 7.25 7.71
CA GLY A 700 -9.22 8.02 7.72
C GLY A 700 -10.16 7.73 8.91
N ALA A 701 -11.29 8.45 8.94
CA ALA A 701 -12.24 8.46 10.04
C ALA A 701 -12.96 7.11 10.27
N HIS A 702 -13.07 6.28 9.22
CA HIS A 702 -13.69 4.94 9.30
C HIS A 702 -12.85 3.91 10.07
N SER A 703 -11.61 4.27 10.42
CA SER A 703 -10.71 3.45 11.24
C SER A 703 -10.47 4.08 12.63
N SER A 704 -11.21 5.13 12.99
CA SER A 704 -11.06 5.79 14.29
C SER A 704 -11.64 4.93 15.42
N PRO A 705 -10.87 4.59 16.46
CA PRO A 705 -11.34 3.81 17.61
C PRO A 705 -12.28 4.57 18.54
N GLY A 706 -12.37 5.91 18.41
CA GLY A 706 -13.15 6.75 19.29
C GLY A 706 -12.79 6.51 20.76
N SER A 707 -13.79 6.43 21.61
CA SER A 707 -13.60 6.24 23.06
C SER A 707 -12.82 4.98 23.48
N ALA A 708 -12.55 4.01 22.60
CA ALA A 708 -11.64 2.91 22.91
C ALA A 708 -10.18 3.39 23.04
N PHE A 709 -9.81 4.49 22.35
CA PHE A 709 -8.49 5.13 22.47
C PHE A 709 -8.23 5.74 23.85
N LYS A 710 -9.27 5.97 24.66
CA LYS A 710 -9.09 6.52 26.02
C LYS A 710 -8.22 5.64 26.92
N ILE A 711 -8.03 4.36 26.57
CA ILE A 711 -7.03 3.51 27.22
C ILE A 711 -5.61 4.08 27.02
N VAL A 712 -5.29 4.50 25.80
CA VAL A 712 -4.01 5.14 25.44
C VAL A 712 -3.90 6.52 26.09
N SER A 713 -4.98 7.31 26.05
CA SER A 713 -5.03 8.61 26.73
C SER A 713 -4.80 8.46 28.24
N ALA A 714 -5.43 7.47 28.87
CA ALA A 714 -5.28 7.16 30.28
C ALA A 714 -3.84 6.76 30.63
N LEU A 715 -3.20 5.94 29.80
CA LEU A 715 -1.79 5.59 29.97
C LEU A 715 -0.89 6.84 29.90
N GLY A 716 -1.12 7.72 28.92
CA GLY A 716 -0.38 8.98 28.80
C GLY A 716 -0.54 9.90 30.01
N LEU A 717 -1.76 9.99 30.56
CA LEU A 717 -2.03 10.75 31.77
C LEU A 717 -1.33 10.14 32.99
N GLU A 718 -1.34 8.82 33.16
CA GLU A 718 -0.63 8.13 34.25
C GLU A 718 0.90 8.28 34.12
N MET A 719 1.44 8.29 32.89
CA MET A 719 2.86 8.61 32.65
C MET A 719 3.20 10.03 33.09
N ALA A 720 2.34 11.01 32.80
CA ALA A 720 2.51 12.40 33.20
C ALA A 720 2.38 12.60 34.73
N ALA A 721 1.42 11.92 35.35
CA ALA A 721 1.14 12.00 36.79
C ALA A 721 2.34 11.60 37.66
N ARG A 722 3.26 10.76 37.16
CA ARG A 722 4.51 10.43 37.84
C ARG A 722 5.38 11.66 38.18
N GLN A 723 5.23 12.75 37.44
CA GLN A 723 5.98 13.99 37.61
C GLN A 723 5.08 15.17 38.04
N ASP A 724 3.77 14.97 38.17
CA ASP A 724 2.79 16.00 38.47
C ASP A 724 1.81 15.49 39.54
N ARG A 725 2.02 15.95 40.79
CA ARG A 725 1.18 15.56 41.94
C ARG A 725 -0.26 16.06 41.81
N THR A 726 -0.49 17.20 41.18
CA THR A 726 -1.84 17.73 40.96
C THR A 726 -2.59 16.82 39.99
N LEU A 727 -1.93 16.42 38.91
CA LEU A 727 -2.50 15.46 37.97
C LEU A 727 -2.74 14.10 38.64
N ASP A 728 -1.78 13.56 39.41
CA ASP A 728 -2.00 12.29 40.13
C ASP A 728 -3.21 12.33 41.08
N GLY A 729 -3.39 13.45 41.81
CA GLY A 729 -4.57 13.69 42.64
C GLY A 729 -5.87 13.67 41.84
N LEU A 730 -5.90 14.38 40.70
CA LEU A 730 -7.05 14.38 39.78
C LEU A 730 -7.36 12.97 39.25
N LEU A 731 -6.35 12.21 38.84
CA LEU A 731 -6.52 10.84 38.37
C LEU A 731 -7.01 9.91 39.49
N GLY A 732 -6.55 10.13 40.72
CA GLY A 732 -6.97 9.40 41.92
C GLY A 732 -8.41 9.65 42.36
N GLY A 733 -9.01 10.75 41.89
CA GLY A 733 -10.41 11.11 42.15
C GLY A 733 -10.54 12.19 43.20
N LEU A 734 -10.73 13.43 42.75
CA LEU A 734 -11.00 14.59 43.60
C LEU A 734 -12.52 14.77 43.80
N PRO A 735 -12.94 15.41 44.91
CA PRO A 735 -14.30 15.92 45.04
C PRO A 735 -14.67 16.87 43.89
N LEU A 736 -15.92 16.82 43.41
CA LEU A 736 -16.35 17.65 42.27
C LEU A 736 -16.05 19.16 42.43
N PRO A 737 -16.29 19.80 43.59
CA PRO A 737 -15.98 21.22 43.77
C PRO A 737 -14.48 21.53 43.66
N GLU A 738 -13.60 20.62 44.08
CA GLU A 738 -12.15 20.80 43.98
C GLU A 738 -11.68 20.70 42.53
N ILE A 739 -12.34 19.88 41.70
CA ILE A 739 -12.06 19.79 40.27
C ILE A 739 -12.42 21.11 39.57
N ASP A 740 -13.60 21.64 39.85
CA ASP A 740 -14.07 22.90 39.27
C ASP A 740 -13.18 24.08 39.71
N LEU A 741 -12.78 24.10 40.98
CA LEU A 741 -11.83 25.08 41.50
C LEU A 741 -10.47 25.00 40.80
N LEU A 742 -9.94 23.78 40.60
CA LEU A 742 -8.67 23.57 39.88
C LEU A 742 -8.74 24.10 38.44
N ALA A 743 -9.84 23.84 37.73
CA ALA A 743 -10.04 24.35 36.38
C ALA A 743 -10.10 25.88 36.36
N GLN A 744 -10.90 26.47 37.26
CA GLN A 744 -11.08 27.91 37.38
C GLN A 744 -9.77 28.63 37.72
N GLN A 745 -8.99 28.13 38.69
CA GLN A 745 -7.70 28.71 39.09
C GLN A 745 -6.68 28.74 37.95
N ARG A 746 -6.78 27.82 37.00
CA ARG A 746 -5.92 27.76 35.81
C ARG A 746 -6.55 28.40 34.57
N GLY A 747 -7.71 29.05 34.72
CA GLY A 747 -8.42 29.76 33.66
C GLY A 747 -9.10 28.87 32.61
N TYR A 748 -9.20 27.56 32.85
CA TYR A 748 -9.91 26.67 31.92
C TYR A 748 -11.41 26.78 32.12
N ALA A 749 -12.17 26.94 31.04
CA ALA A 749 -13.62 26.87 31.05
C ALA A 749 -14.13 25.40 31.11
N PHE A 750 -13.59 24.61 32.03
CA PHE A 750 -14.08 23.27 32.35
C PHE A 750 -14.99 23.33 33.57
N ARG A 751 -16.11 22.60 33.53
CA ARG A 751 -17.00 22.40 34.67
C ARG A 751 -17.50 20.96 34.71
N THR A 752 -17.57 20.37 35.90
CA THR A 752 -18.06 19.01 36.11
C THR A 752 -19.56 18.86 35.82
N ASP A 753 -20.33 19.91 35.99
CA ASP A 753 -21.77 19.96 35.72
C ASP A 753 -22.12 20.32 34.25
N ALA A 754 -21.15 20.71 33.43
CA ALA A 754 -21.36 21.05 32.03
C ALA A 754 -21.37 19.79 31.12
N PRO A 755 -22.23 19.76 30.08
CA PRO A 755 -22.27 18.67 29.12
C PRO A 755 -21.19 18.78 28.03
N SER A 756 -20.56 19.95 27.90
CA SER A 756 -19.55 20.27 26.89
C SER A 756 -18.30 20.90 27.50
N TYR A 757 -17.17 20.77 26.78
CA TYR A 757 -15.91 21.43 27.09
C TYR A 757 -15.30 22.04 25.81
N PRO A 758 -14.98 23.35 25.80
CA PRO A 758 -15.23 24.36 26.83
C PRO A 758 -16.72 24.52 27.17
N ALA A 759 -17.03 24.87 28.41
CA ALA A 759 -18.40 25.07 28.87
C ALA A 759 -19.01 26.33 28.25
N ALA A 760 -20.32 26.29 27.97
CA ALA A 760 -21.11 27.43 27.49
C ALA A 760 -20.53 28.16 26.25
N THR A 761 -19.97 27.41 25.30
CA THR A 761 -19.39 27.96 24.07
C THR A 761 -20.20 27.58 22.83
N ALA A 762 -20.33 28.52 21.89
CA ALA A 762 -20.79 28.26 20.53
C ALA A 762 -19.64 27.83 19.59
N ALA A 763 -18.38 27.91 20.06
CA ALA A 763 -17.21 27.55 19.30
C ALA A 763 -16.95 26.02 19.29
N ALA A 764 -15.86 25.59 18.66
CA ALA A 764 -15.48 24.19 18.55
C ALA A 764 -15.25 23.53 19.93
N HIS A 765 -16.11 22.58 20.29
CA HIS A 765 -16.17 21.95 21.61
C HIS A 765 -16.28 20.42 21.52
N VAL A 766 -16.10 19.75 22.64
CA VAL A 766 -16.34 18.32 22.81
C VAL A 766 -17.54 18.13 23.74
N THR A 767 -18.48 17.26 23.38
CA THR A 767 -19.65 16.94 24.20
C THR A 767 -19.53 15.55 24.83
N ASN A 768 -20.15 15.38 25.99
CA ASN A 768 -20.41 14.06 26.56
C ASN A 768 -21.55 13.35 25.81
N TYR A 769 -21.53 12.01 25.82
CA TYR A 769 -22.58 11.21 25.20
C TYR A 769 -23.95 11.54 25.82
N ARG A 770 -24.96 11.76 24.95
CA ARG A 770 -26.31 12.22 25.33
C ARG A 770 -26.31 13.50 26.18
N GLU A 771 -25.30 14.35 26.02
CA GLU A 771 -25.21 15.66 26.67
C GLU A 771 -25.36 15.60 28.19
N GLN A 772 -24.86 14.53 28.80
CA GLN A 772 -24.91 14.36 30.27
C GLN A 772 -23.72 15.05 30.94
N SER A 773 -23.95 15.57 32.16
CA SER A 773 -22.87 16.13 32.98
C SER A 773 -21.95 15.06 33.55
N SER A 774 -20.67 15.41 33.73
CA SER A 774 -19.66 14.53 34.33
C SER A 774 -19.97 14.20 35.79
N ALA A 775 -20.58 15.15 36.51
CA ALA A 775 -21.00 15.02 37.90
C ALA A 775 -21.90 13.80 38.16
N ARG A 776 -22.79 13.44 37.23
CA ARG A 776 -23.68 12.26 37.36
C ARG A 776 -22.93 10.92 37.40
N ARG A 777 -21.64 10.92 37.05
CA ARG A 777 -20.79 9.73 37.00
C ARG A 777 -19.79 9.66 38.16
N ALA A 778 -19.88 10.60 39.09
CA ALA A 778 -19.10 10.61 40.31
C ALA A 778 -19.55 9.48 41.26
N GLU A 779 -18.60 8.95 42.01
CA GLU A 779 -18.81 7.94 43.04
C GLU A 779 -18.53 8.59 44.39
N SER A 780 -19.52 8.60 45.28
CA SER A 780 -19.45 9.32 46.57
C SER A 780 -18.98 10.78 46.43
N GLY A 781 -19.46 11.47 45.39
CA GLY A 781 -19.11 12.87 45.11
C GLY A 781 -17.71 13.09 44.55
N ARG A 782 -16.98 12.03 44.15
CA ARG A 782 -15.63 12.09 43.61
C ARG A 782 -15.57 11.59 42.17
N LEU A 783 -14.74 12.22 41.34
CA LEU A 783 -14.53 11.83 39.94
C LEU A 783 -13.04 11.70 39.65
N GLY A 784 -12.60 10.50 39.26
CA GLY A 784 -11.23 10.20 38.85
C GLY A 784 -11.16 9.40 37.56
N LEU A 785 -9.95 8.92 37.23
CA LEU A 785 -9.69 8.20 35.98
C LEU A 785 -10.55 6.94 35.84
N ALA A 786 -10.72 6.17 36.93
CA ALA A 786 -11.50 4.94 36.91
C ALA A 786 -12.96 5.21 36.52
N GLN A 787 -13.62 6.17 37.17
CA GLN A 787 -15.02 6.54 36.85
C GLN A 787 -15.13 7.15 35.44
N ALA A 788 -14.20 8.04 35.06
CA ALA A 788 -14.15 8.64 33.74
C ALA A 788 -14.01 7.59 32.62
N MET A 789 -13.25 6.52 32.87
CA MET A 789 -13.12 5.37 31.98
C MET A 789 -14.39 4.51 31.93
N THR A 790 -14.94 4.12 33.09
CA THR A 790 -16.16 3.30 33.22
C THR A 790 -17.33 3.87 32.42
N TYR A 791 -17.55 5.18 32.54
CA TYR A 791 -18.67 5.87 31.89
C TYR A 791 -18.27 6.63 30.63
N SER A 792 -17.02 6.53 30.21
CA SER A 792 -16.50 7.16 28.99
C SER A 792 -16.75 8.67 28.91
N VAL A 793 -16.44 9.41 29.98
CA VAL A 793 -16.68 10.87 30.08
C VAL A 793 -15.74 11.63 29.12
N ASN A 794 -16.26 12.26 28.06
CA ASN A 794 -15.43 12.90 27.03
C ASN A 794 -14.78 14.20 27.52
N THR A 795 -15.54 15.06 28.20
CA THR A 795 -15.08 16.39 28.63
C THR A 795 -13.91 16.31 29.61
N TRP A 796 -13.94 15.33 30.54
CA TRP A 796 -12.86 15.09 31.49
C TRP A 796 -11.55 14.67 30.81
N PHE A 797 -11.61 13.78 29.81
CA PHE A 797 -10.43 13.39 29.03
C PHE A 797 -9.89 14.54 28.17
N ALA A 798 -10.78 15.33 27.56
CA ALA A 798 -10.39 16.47 26.75
C ALA A 798 -9.66 17.54 27.58
N TRP A 799 -10.18 17.87 28.76
CA TRP A 799 -9.53 18.83 29.65
C TRP A 799 -8.23 18.30 30.26
N SER A 800 -8.20 17.05 30.73
CA SER A 800 -6.99 16.45 31.30
C SER A 800 -5.86 16.33 30.26
N ALA A 801 -6.20 16.13 28.99
CA ALA A 801 -5.23 16.18 27.90
C ALA A 801 -4.64 17.58 27.70
N GLU A 802 -5.46 18.65 27.74
CA GLU A 802 -4.92 20.01 27.69
C GLU A 802 -4.05 20.35 28.90
N LEU A 803 -4.46 19.89 30.08
CA LEU A 803 -3.74 20.12 31.33
C LEU A 803 -2.34 19.48 31.31
N SER A 804 -2.20 18.30 30.68
CA SER A 804 -0.96 17.53 30.62
C SER A 804 -0.06 17.83 29.42
N ASP A 805 -0.57 18.48 28.36
CA ASP A 805 0.21 18.81 27.16
C ASP A 805 1.10 20.05 27.39
N ARG A 806 2.41 19.83 27.48
CA ARG A 806 3.40 20.89 27.73
C ARG A 806 3.54 21.85 26.54
N THR A 807 3.12 21.46 25.34
CA THR A 807 3.09 22.37 24.17
C THR A 807 2.07 23.51 24.32
N LEU A 808 1.13 23.38 25.27
CA LEU A 808 0.18 24.41 25.63
C LEU A 808 0.66 25.36 26.73
N GLN A 809 1.84 25.09 27.31
CA GLN A 809 2.49 25.92 28.33
C GLN A 809 1.63 26.20 29.56
N GLY A 810 0.71 25.28 29.92
CA GLY A 810 -0.18 25.41 31.07
C GLY A 810 -1.24 26.52 30.95
N ARG A 811 -1.46 27.06 29.76
CA ARG A 811 -2.43 28.14 29.50
C ARG A 811 -3.79 27.57 29.08
N ALA A 812 -4.87 28.27 29.40
CA ALA A 812 -6.22 27.95 28.89
C ALA A 812 -6.41 28.30 27.41
N GLU A 813 -5.65 29.28 26.90
CA GLU A 813 -5.64 29.71 25.51
C GLU A 813 -4.22 29.86 24.96
N GLY A 814 -4.07 29.88 23.64
CA GLY A 814 -2.76 29.97 22.97
C GLY A 814 -1.92 28.69 23.08
N GLY A 815 -0.60 28.84 23.16
CA GLY A 815 0.37 27.73 23.08
C GLY A 815 0.71 27.34 21.63
N ALA A 816 1.28 26.16 21.44
CA ALA A 816 1.72 25.66 20.14
C ALA A 816 1.19 24.24 19.83
N PRO A 817 -0.14 24.04 19.77
CA PRO A 817 -0.73 22.73 19.42
C PRO A 817 -0.31 22.26 18.02
N GLY A 818 0.03 23.19 17.12
CA GLY A 818 0.46 22.90 15.74
C GLY A 818 1.89 22.37 15.57
N LEU A 819 2.66 22.16 16.64
CA LEU A 819 4.01 21.59 16.56
C LEU A 819 4.02 20.20 15.92
N ARG A 820 5.04 19.96 15.08
CA ARG A 820 5.27 18.68 14.39
C ARG A 820 6.59 18.07 14.86
N ALA A 821 6.66 16.75 14.86
CA ALA A 821 7.89 16.01 15.13
C ALA A 821 8.61 15.71 13.80
N LEU A 822 9.88 16.12 13.68
CA LEU A 822 10.76 15.77 12.57
C LEU A 822 11.27 14.34 12.70
N GLU A 823 11.62 13.95 13.92
CA GLU A 823 12.06 12.62 14.31
C GLU A 823 10.96 11.93 15.10
N GLU A 824 10.96 10.61 15.06
CA GLU A 824 10.07 9.83 15.91
C GLU A 824 10.35 10.12 17.39
N GLY A 825 9.30 10.40 18.17
CA GLY A 825 9.44 10.73 19.60
C GLY A 825 9.93 12.15 19.91
N ALA A 826 10.15 13.04 18.94
CA ALA A 826 10.62 14.41 19.22
C ALA A 826 9.67 15.23 20.12
N LEU A 827 8.38 14.87 20.15
CA LEU A 827 7.36 15.48 21.03
C LEU A 827 6.96 14.58 22.22
N ALA A 828 7.66 13.47 22.43
CA ALA A 828 7.27 12.46 23.43
C ALA A 828 7.16 13.03 24.84
N ALA A 829 8.19 13.75 25.29
CA ALA A 829 8.23 14.34 26.63
C ALA A 829 7.25 15.51 26.81
N GLN A 830 6.75 16.07 25.71
CA GLN A 830 5.87 17.23 25.68
C GLN A 830 4.40 16.83 25.55
N ARG A 831 4.11 15.68 24.92
CA ARG A 831 2.76 15.17 24.66
C ARG A 831 2.61 13.75 25.22
N PRO A 832 2.23 13.62 26.51
CA PRO A 832 2.19 12.32 27.18
C PRO A 832 1.29 11.28 26.48
N ILE A 833 0.17 11.71 25.89
CA ILE A 833 -0.73 10.80 25.14
C ILE A 833 -0.07 10.31 23.84
N ALA A 834 0.65 11.17 23.12
CA ALA A 834 1.37 10.76 21.93
C ALA A 834 2.53 9.81 22.28
N GLU A 835 3.17 10.03 23.43
CA GLU A 835 4.21 9.13 23.94
C GLU A 835 3.66 7.76 24.38
N ALA A 836 2.51 7.74 25.05
CA ALA A 836 1.83 6.48 25.37
C ALA A 836 1.44 5.72 24.11
N ALA A 837 0.93 6.42 23.08
CA ALA A 837 0.63 5.82 21.79
C ALA A 837 1.90 5.21 21.15
N ARG A 838 3.00 5.95 21.10
CA ARG A 838 4.27 5.44 20.57
C ARG A 838 4.78 4.23 21.36
N THR A 839 4.72 4.29 22.68
CA THR A 839 5.10 3.19 23.58
C THR A 839 4.29 1.93 23.31
N LEU A 840 3.03 2.07 22.90
CA LEU A 840 2.13 0.98 22.52
C LEU A 840 2.24 0.55 21.05
N GLY A 841 3.19 1.12 20.27
CA GLY A 841 3.46 0.75 18.88
C GLY A 841 2.75 1.59 17.81
N PHE A 842 1.96 2.61 18.19
CA PHE A 842 1.40 3.54 17.21
C PHE A 842 2.53 4.31 16.49
N GLY A 843 2.34 4.56 15.19
CA GLY A 843 3.33 5.15 14.29
C GLY A 843 4.17 4.12 13.54
N THR A 844 4.26 2.88 14.05
CA THR A 844 5.13 1.84 13.51
C THR A 844 4.36 0.79 12.71
N GLN A 845 5.01 0.23 11.69
CA GLN A 845 4.54 -1.00 11.04
C GLN A 845 5.17 -2.19 11.78
N MET A 846 4.34 -3.10 12.29
CA MET A 846 4.80 -4.29 12.99
C MET A 846 4.99 -5.43 11.99
N ARG A 847 6.09 -6.17 12.13
CA ARG A 847 6.31 -7.43 11.40
C ARG A 847 5.66 -8.57 12.20
N LEU A 848 4.99 -9.47 11.49
CA LEU A 848 4.23 -10.61 12.05
C LEU A 848 4.91 -11.95 11.74
N ASP A 849 6.16 -11.93 11.29
CA ASP A 849 6.94 -13.09 10.85
C ASP A 849 7.61 -13.85 11.99
N GLY A 850 7.48 -13.38 13.23
CA GLY A 850 8.11 -14.02 14.40
C GLY A 850 9.65 -14.01 14.34
N GLY A 851 10.24 -13.13 13.52
CA GLY A 851 11.69 -13.10 13.27
C GLY A 851 12.20 -14.23 12.37
N LEU A 852 11.31 -14.97 11.70
CA LEU A 852 11.66 -16.13 10.86
C LEU A 852 12.02 -15.76 9.42
N LEU A 853 11.67 -14.56 8.94
CA LEU A 853 12.11 -14.12 7.62
C LEU A 853 13.53 -13.54 7.69
N PRO A 854 14.34 -13.69 6.63
CA PRO A 854 15.72 -13.19 6.64
C PRO A 854 15.79 -11.67 6.82
N ALA A 855 16.83 -11.16 7.46
CA ALA A 855 17.00 -9.72 7.70
C ALA A 855 17.01 -8.87 6.40
N GLY A 856 17.44 -9.47 5.28
CA GLY A 856 17.44 -8.89 3.94
C GLY A 856 16.18 -9.16 3.11
N PHE A 857 15.10 -9.70 3.71
CA PHE A 857 13.87 -10.00 2.99
C PHE A 857 13.30 -8.73 2.30
N PRO A 858 12.94 -8.81 0.99
CA PRO A 858 12.45 -7.66 0.24
C PRO A 858 10.98 -7.39 0.57
N TRP A 859 10.76 -6.80 1.76
CA TRP A 859 9.44 -6.37 2.21
C TRP A 859 8.81 -5.40 1.22
N GLN A 860 7.56 -5.67 0.87
CA GLN A 860 6.73 -4.80 0.05
C GLN A 860 5.66 -4.16 0.93
N ALA A 861 5.21 -2.96 0.55
CA ALA A 861 4.12 -2.30 1.27
C ALA A 861 2.88 -3.20 1.26
N TYR A 862 2.25 -3.35 2.43
CA TYR A 862 1.06 -4.17 2.64
C TYR A 862 1.26 -5.69 2.42
N ASP A 863 2.49 -6.19 2.54
CA ASP A 863 2.72 -7.63 2.77
C ASP A 863 1.86 -8.13 3.94
N ALA A 864 1.31 -9.35 3.83
CA ALA A 864 0.30 -9.87 4.76
C ALA A 864 0.84 -10.09 6.17
N LEU A 865 2.14 -10.40 6.30
CA LEU A 865 2.86 -10.47 7.58
C LEU A 865 3.37 -9.09 8.05
N GLN A 866 2.75 -8.00 7.59
CA GLN A 866 3.04 -6.64 8.02
C GLN A 866 1.74 -5.87 8.31
N THR A 867 1.72 -5.14 9.42
CA THR A 867 0.59 -4.28 9.76
C THR A 867 0.65 -2.94 9.02
N SER A 868 -0.50 -2.32 8.79
CA SER A 868 -0.50 -0.87 8.57
C SER A 868 -0.12 -0.15 9.86
N ALA A 869 0.54 1.00 9.74
CA ALA A 869 0.84 1.83 10.91
C ALA A 869 -0.45 2.53 11.36
N SER A 870 -0.85 2.29 12.61
CA SER A 870 -1.89 3.06 13.31
C SER A 870 -1.31 4.42 13.70
N ARG A 871 -1.96 5.54 13.41
CA ARG A 871 -1.35 6.88 13.58
C ARG A 871 -2.28 7.87 14.26
N ILE A 872 -1.70 8.82 14.98
CA ILE A 872 -2.41 10.02 15.42
C ILE A 872 -2.37 11.02 14.27
N ASP A 873 -3.52 11.64 13.99
CA ASP A 873 -3.59 12.68 12.99
C ASP A 873 -2.74 13.89 13.38
N PRO A 874 -2.22 14.64 12.40
CA PRO A 874 -1.52 15.87 12.69
C PRO A 874 -2.43 16.86 13.45
N ILE A 875 -2.09 17.24 14.68
CA ILE A 875 -2.83 18.22 15.50
C ILE A 875 -2.44 19.65 15.11
N ASP A 876 -3.39 20.48 14.72
CA ASP A 876 -3.18 21.89 14.35
C ASP A 876 -3.76 22.88 15.37
N SER A 877 -4.76 22.45 16.14
CA SER A 877 -5.51 23.28 17.08
C SER A 877 -5.74 22.59 18.42
N ARG A 878 -6.15 23.35 19.45
CA ARG A 878 -6.59 22.79 20.74
C ARG A 878 -7.82 21.90 20.58
N HIS A 879 -8.76 22.29 19.71
CA HIS A 879 -9.93 21.46 19.44
C HIS A 879 -9.53 20.08 18.90
N GLU A 880 -8.57 20.02 17.99
CA GLU A 880 -8.06 18.74 17.48
C GLU A 880 -7.30 17.94 18.55
N LEU A 881 -6.60 18.60 19.48
CA LEU A 881 -6.01 17.93 20.64
C LEU A 881 -7.11 17.28 21.51
N ARG A 882 -8.20 18.00 21.79
CA ARG A 882 -9.35 17.48 22.53
C ARG A 882 -9.98 16.27 21.82
N GLN A 883 -10.16 16.35 20.51
CA GLN A 883 -10.67 15.26 19.68
C GLN A 883 -9.73 14.05 19.66
N MET A 884 -8.41 14.28 19.62
CA MET A 884 -7.39 13.22 19.71
C MET A 884 -7.48 12.49 21.05
N ALA A 885 -7.63 13.22 22.16
CA ALA A 885 -7.72 12.64 23.50
C ALA A 885 -8.90 11.67 23.67
N ILE A 886 -9.95 11.82 22.87
CA ILE A 886 -11.13 10.92 22.84
C ILE A 886 -11.15 9.97 21.63
N GLY A 887 -10.06 9.90 20.86
CA GLY A 887 -9.86 8.94 19.77
C GLY A 887 -10.54 9.27 18.44
N LEU A 888 -10.90 10.53 18.20
CA LEU A 888 -11.52 10.98 16.94
C LEU A 888 -10.50 11.45 15.88
N ARG A 889 -9.26 11.75 16.29
CA ARG A 889 -8.16 12.24 15.43
C ARG A 889 -7.02 11.23 15.35
N MET A 890 -7.34 9.96 15.15
CA MET A 890 -6.35 8.89 15.09
C MET A 890 -6.95 7.63 14.44
N GLN A 891 -6.13 6.78 13.83
CA GLN A 891 -6.55 5.52 13.22
C GLN A 891 -5.92 4.32 13.92
N ALA A 892 -6.71 3.27 14.11
CA ALA A 892 -6.25 2.03 14.71
C ALA A 892 -6.71 0.81 13.91
N THR A 893 -5.99 -0.30 14.09
CA THR A 893 -6.45 -1.63 13.68
C THR A 893 -6.97 -2.42 14.87
N PRO A 894 -7.82 -3.45 14.67
CA PRO A 894 -8.17 -4.41 15.72
C PRO A 894 -6.94 -5.02 16.39
N LEU A 895 -5.94 -5.45 15.62
CA LEU A 895 -4.71 -5.99 16.19
C LEU A 895 -4.01 -4.96 17.10
N GLN A 896 -3.89 -3.71 16.66
CA GLN A 896 -3.30 -2.65 17.48
C GLN A 896 -4.07 -2.45 18.79
N MET A 897 -5.41 -2.40 18.75
CA MET A 897 -6.21 -2.22 19.95
C MET A 897 -6.23 -3.46 20.86
N ALA A 898 -6.08 -4.67 20.30
CA ALA A 898 -5.91 -5.89 21.09
C ALA A 898 -4.55 -5.90 21.79
N LEU A 899 -3.48 -5.43 21.13
CA LEU A 899 -2.15 -5.26 21.75
C LEU A 899 -2.15 -4.21 22.85
N VAL A 900 -2.89 -3.11 22.69
CA VAL A 900 -3.10 -2.13 23.76
C VAL A 900 -3.72 -2.82 24.98
N SER A 901 -4.80 -3.58 24.80
CA SER A 901 -5.45 -4.32 25.89
C SER A 901 -4.55 -5.38 26.51
N ALA A 902 -3.78 -6.11 25.70
CA ALA A 902 -2.79 -7.08 26.16
C ALA A 902 -1.72 -6.43 27.04
N ALA A 903 -1.21 -5.26 26.63
CA ALA A 903 -0.19 -4.52 27.34
C ALA A 903 -0.70 -3.96 28.68
N ILE A 904 -1.93 -3.46 28.72
CA ILE A 904 -2.55 -3.01 29.97
C ILE A 904 -2.82 -4.18 30.92
N GLY A 905 -3.32 -5.32 30.40
CA GLY A 905 -3.60 -6.51 31.20
C GLY A 905 -2.34 -7.15 31.78
N SER A 906 -1.32 -7.37 30.96
CA SER A 906 -0.05 -8.00 31.37
C SER A 906 0.95 -7.04 32.03
N GLY A 907 0.83 -5.74 31.77
CA GLY A 907 1.82 -4.73 32.13
C GLY A 907 3.03 -4.64 31.18
N GLN A 908 3.03 -5.40 30.09
CA GLN A 908 4.13 -5.46 29.13
C GLN A 908 3.62 -5.49 27.68
N LEU A 909 4.24 -4.72 26.79
CA LEU A 909 4.00 -4.82 25.36
C LEU A 909 4.84 -5.96 24.77
N ARG A 910 4.20 -6.90 24.08
CA ARG A 910 4.87 -8.00 23.35
C ARG A 910 4.65 -7.85 21.85
N ALA A 911 5.66 -8.25 21.07
CA ALA A 911 5.56 -8.23 19.62
C ALA A 911 4.56 -9.30 19.14
N PRO A 912 3.57 -8.94 18.30
CA PRO A 912 2.65 -9.92 17.73
C PRO A 912 3.34 -10.81 16.69
N ARG A 913 2.89 -12.05 16.54
CA ARG A 913 3.29 -12.93 15.44
C ARG A 913 2.12 -13.74 14.86
N VAL A 914 2.20 -13.98 13.56
CA VAL A 914 1.32 -14.90 12.80
C VAL A 914 2.10 -16.13 12.36
N LEU A 915 3.37 -15.98 11.98
CA LEU A 915 4.22 -17.09 11.59
C LEU A 915 4.83 -17.72 12.85
N ALA A 916 4.42 -18.95 13.17
CA ALA A 916 4.88 -19.70 14.33
C ALA A 916 6.13 -20.53 14.01
N ALA A 917 6.20 -21.12 12.82
CA ALA A 917 7.36 -21.88 12.39
C ALA A 917 7.59 -21.77 10.88
N LEU A 918 8.85 -21.90 10.46
CA LEU A 918 9.26 -21.87 9.06
C LEU A 918 10.42 -22.83 8.80
N GLY A 919 10.22 -23.81 7.91
CA GLY A 919 11.28 -24.75 7.53
C GLY A 919 11.85 -25.56 8.71
N GLY A 920 11.00 -25.86 9.70
CA GLY A 920 11.41 -26.56 10.94
C GLY A 920 11.99 -25.65 12.03
N GLN A 921 12.15 -24.36 11.78
CA GLN A 921 12.55 -23.39 12.82
C GLN A 921 11.31 -22.79 13.49
N GLU A 922 11.30 -22.77 14.82
CA GLU A 922 10.26 -22.14 15.63
C GLU A 922 10.56 -20.65 15.83
N ALA A 923 9.49 -19.84 15.83
CA ALA A 923 9.58 -18.42 16.17
C ALA A 923 10.03 -18.27 17.62
N GLN A 924 10.90 -17.30 17.88
CA GLN A 924 11.34 -17.00 19.24
C GLN A 924 10.26 -16.21 19.98
N ASP A 925 10.11 -16.47 21.28
CA ASP A 925 9.27 -15.65 22.14
C ASP A 925 9.95 -14.30 22.36
N ALA A 926 9.27 -13.23 21.96
CA ALA A 926 9.77 -11.88 22.16
C ALA A 926 9.68 -11.50 23.65
N ALA A 927 10.77 -10.97 24.20
CA ALA A 927 10.74 -10.33 25.50
C ALA A 927 9.76 -9.15 25.49
N GLY A 928 8.94 -9.04 26.53
CA GLY A 928 7.99 -7.95 26.68
C GLY A 928 8.66 -6.67 27.19
N THR A 929 8.23 -5.51 26.69
CA THR A 929 8.64 -4.20 27.20
C THR A 929 7.67 -3.73 28.27
N ALA A 930 8.14 -3.52 29.50
CA ALA A 930 7.29 -3.05 30.60
C ALA A 930 6.71 -1.65 30.34
N LEU A 931 5.45 -1.45 30.72
CA LEU A 931 4.80 -0.14 30.63
C LEU A 931 5.27 0.78 31.77
N PRO A 932 5.70 2.02 31.49
CA PRO A 932 6.31 2.91 32.48
C PRO A 932 5.27 3.72 33.29
N ALA A 933 4.17 3.10 33.71
CA ALA A 933 3.05 3.78 34.38
C ALA A 933 2.28 2.89 35.35
N ARG A 934 1.48 3.51 36.21
CA ARG A 934 0.48 2.80 37.02
C ARG A 934 -0.66 2.30 36.15
N LEU A 935 -1.10 1.07 36.41
CA LEU A 935 -2.15 0.42 35.61
C LEU A 935 -3.41 0.10 36.41
N ASP A 936 -3.37 0.19 37.75
CA ASP A 936 -4.46 -0.16 38.65
C ASP A 936 -5.74 0.63 38.37
N ARG A 937 -5.63 1.96 38.20
CA ARG A 937 -6.78 2.83 37.90
C ARG A 937 -7.37 2.56 36.51
N ILE A 938 -6.52 2.29 35.51
CA ILE A 938 -6.93 1.95 34.14
C ILE A 938 -7.69 0.61 34.16
N ARG A 939 -7.12 -0.41 34.80
CA ARG A 939 -7.74 -1.73 34.96
C ARG A 939 -9.07 -1.66 35.69
N LYS A 940 -9.16 -0.89 36.79
CA LYS A 940 -10.42 -0.64 37.51
C LYS A 940 -11.48 -0.01 36.62
N GLY A 941 -11.11 1.00 35.83
CA GLY A 941 -12.03 1.62 34.86
C GLY A 941 -12.52 0.67 33.78
N MET A 942 -11.62 -0.12 33.19
CA MET A 942 -11.99 -1.13 32.18
C MET A 942 -12.84 -2.28 32.74
N LYS A 943 -12.66 -2.61 34.02
CA LYS A 943 -13.54 -3.55 34.72
C LYS A 943 -14.94 -2.98 34.87
N GLY A 944 -15.05 -1.74 35.33
CA GLY A 944 -16.32 -1.03 35.47
C GLY A 944 -17.14 -0.96 34.19
N VAL A 945 -16.50 -0.81 33.02
CA VAL A 945 -17.18 -0.81 31.70
C VAL A 945 -18.02 -2.08 31.48
N VAL A 946 -17.50 -3.23 31.89
CA VAL A 946 -18.11 -4.54 31.69
C VAL A 946 -19.11 -4.88 32.81
N ASP A 947 -18.85 -4.42 34.03
CA ASP A 947 -19.70 -4.75 35.17
C ASP A 947 -20.94 -3.86 35.29
N SER A 948 -20.80 -2.56 35.04
CA SER A 948 -21.88 -1.57 35.24
C SER A 948 -21.90 -0.44 34.20
N GLY A 949 -20.92 -0.40 33.30
CA GLY A 949 -20.75 0.66 32.31
C GLY A 949 -21.30 0.31 30.93
N THR A 950 -20.64 0.86 29.91
CA THR A 950 -21.15 0.89 28.52
C THR A 950 -21.25 -0.47 27.83
N ALA A 951 -20.62 -1.52 28.35
CA ALA A 951 -20.68 -2.87 27.80
C ALA A 951 -21.46 -3.86 28.68
N ALA A 952 -22.00 -3.42 29.83
CA ALA A 952 -22.63 -4.31 30.80
C ALA A 952 -23.76 -5.17 30.20
N GLY A 953 -24.56 -4.59 29.29
CA GLY A 953 -25.65 -5.31 28.62
C GLY A 953 -25.20 -6.51 27.78
N ALA A 954 -24.01 -6.46 27.18
CA ALA A 954 -23.50 -7.55 26.32
C ALA A 954 -23.00 -8.76 27.13
N PHE A 955 -22.56 -8.54 28.38
CA PHE A 955 -21.93 -9.58 29.22
C PHE A 955 -22.74 -9.92 30.48
N GLY A 956 -23.91 -9.31 30.68
CA GLY A 956 -24.73 -9.48 31.89
C GLY A 956 -25.49 -10.81 32.00
N GLY A 957 -25.57 -11.59 30.92
CA GLY A 957 -26.31 -12.85 30.90
C GLY A 957 -25.65 -13.99 31.71
N PRO A 958 -26.43 -14.97 32.21
CA PRO A 958 -25.92 -16.03 33.10
C PRO A 958 -24.84 -16.91 32.44
N ALA A 959 -24.94 -17.15 31.13
CA ALA A 959 -23.98 -17.95 30.38
C ALA A 959 -22.56 -17.34 30.35
N LEU A 960 -22.41 -16.05 30.67
CA LEU A 960 -21.14 -15.35 30.71
C LEU A 960 -20.75 -14.92 32.14
N ALA A 961 -21.51 -15.32 33.17
CA ALA A 961 -21.28 -14.84 34.54
C ALA A 961 -19.87 -15.16 35.07
N GLU A 962 -19.38 -16.38 34.83
CA GLU A 962 -18.02 -16.79 35.20
C GLU A 962 -16.95 -16.08 34.37
N VAL A 963 -17.13 -16.03 33.05
CA VAL A 963 -16.24 -15.30 32.13
C VAL A 963 -16.14 -13.83 32.51
N ARG A 964 -17.26 -13.20 32.89
CA ARG A 964 -17.34 -11.79 33.25
C ARG A 964 -16.44 -11.44 34.43
N ARG A 965 -16.21 -12.37 35.38
CA ARG A 965 -15.36 -12.11 36.57
C ARG A 965 -13.94 -11.70 36.17
N GLY A 966 -13.34 -12.39 35.19
CA GLY A 966 -12.01 -12.06 34.67
C GLY A 966 -11.99 -11.21 33.40
N LEU A 967 -13.13 -10.66 32.98
CA LEU A 967 -13.26 -9.84 31.77
C LEU A 967 -13.08 -8.35 32.06
N TYR A 968 -12.25 -7.71 31.25
CA TYR A 968 -11.99 -6.27 31.27
C TYR A 968 -12.15 -5.72 29.85
N GLY A 969 -12.71 -4.52 29.68
CA GLY A 969 -12.89 -3.97 28.34
C GLY A 969 -13.18 -2.48 28.28
N LYS A 970 -13.23 -1.97 27.04
CA LYS A 970 -13.61 -0.59 26.74
C LYS A 970 -14.37 -0.54 25.42
N THR A 971 -15.49 0.17 25.43
CA THR A 971 -16.22 0.50 24.19
C THR A 971 -15.65 1.76 23.53
N GLY A 972 -15.78 1.82 22.21
CA GLY A 972 -15.50 2.98 21.38
C GLY A 972 -16.63 3.27 20.41
N THR A 973 -16.87 4.55 20.15
CA THR A 973 -17.78 5.05 19.12
C THR A 973 -17.14 6.30 18.53
N ALA A 974 -16.92 6.31 17.22
CA ALA A 974 -16.38 7.44 16.46
C ALA A 974 -17.38 7.81 15.36
N PRO A 975 -18.10 8.95 15.47
CA PRO A 975 -19.03 9.38 14.43
C PRO A 975 -18.33 9.55 13.07
N VAL A 976 -18.96 9.06 12.00
CA VAL A 976 -18.50 9.25 10.62
C VAL A 976 -19.52 10.02 9.78
N SER A 977 -20.80 10.00 10.16
CA SER A 977 -21.87 10.84 9.63
C SER A 977 -22.85 11.21 10.76
N ALA A 978 -23.98 11.84 10.44
CA ALA A 978 -25.02 12.15 11.42
C ALA A 978 -25.60 10.89 12.08
N ASP A 979 -25.79 9.83 11.31
CA ASP A 979 -26.46 8.60 11.75
C ASP A 979 -25.51 7.40 11.88
N ASP A 980 -24.29 7.48 11.35
CA ASP A 980 -23.33 6.38 11.36
C ASP A 980 -22.08 6.67 12.19
N ALA A 981 -21.58 5.62 12.84
CA ALA A 981 -20.32 5.61 13.56
C ALA A 981 -19.47 4.37 13.23
N THR A 982 -18.17 4.50 13.47
CA THR A 982 -17.28 3.36 13.65
C THR A 982 -17.30 2.96 15.12
N VAL A 983 -17.66 1.72 15.40
CA VAL A 983 -17.88 1.22 16.76
C VAL A 983 -16.89 0.12 17.11
N TRP A 984 -16.46 0.11 18.37
CA TRP A 984 -15.37 -0.72 18.86
C TRP A 984 -15.67 -1.34 20.22
N PHE A 985 -15.10 -2.51 20.46
CA PHE A 985 -14.91 -3.07 21.78
C PHE A 985 -13.55 -3.77 21.84
N THR A 986 -12.74 -3.43 22.83
CA THR A 986 -11.42 -4.03 23.06
C THR A 986 -11.25 -4.38 24.52
N GLY A 987 -10.48 -5.42 24.82
CA GLY A 987 -10.32 -5.89 26.19
C GLY A 987 -9.40 -7.09 26.32
N TRP A 988 -9.34 -7.63 27.54
CA TRP A 988 -8.65 -8.86 27.83
C TRP A 988 -9.45 -9.72 28.82
N LEU A 989 -9.06 -10.98 28.89
CA LEU A 989 -9.60 -11.98 29.77
C LEU A 989 -8.47 -12.60 30.58
N GLU A 990 -8.62 -12.60 31.91
CA GLU A 990 -7.65 -13.20 32.81
C GLU A 990 -7.60 -14.73 32.69
N PRO A 991 -6.43 -15.35 32.96
CA PRO A 991 -6.29 -16.81 33.06
C PRO A 991 -7.37 -17.45 33.95
N GLY A 992 -7.81 -18.65 33.59
CA GLY A 992 -8.81 -19.42 34.35
C GLY A 992 -10.26 -18.97 34.13
N SER A 993 -10.52 -17.87 33.43
CA SER A 993 -11.89 -17.41 33.14
C SER A 993 -12.61 -18.27 32.09
N LEU A 994 -11.86 -19.02 31.28
CA LEU A 994 -12.38 -20.03 30.36
C LEU A 994 -11.84 -21.41 30.78
N PRO A 995 -12.64 -22.49 30.67
CA PRO A 995 -12.19 -23.82 31.05
C PRO A 995 -10.93 -24.22 30.28
N GLY A 996 -9.88 -24.65 30.98
CA GLY A 996 -8.61 -25.10 30.37
C GLY A 996 -7.72 -23.99 29.81
N GLN A 997 -8.17 -22.72 29.82
CA GLN A 997 -7.34 -21.61 29.36
C GLN A 997 -6.48 -21.06 30.51
N THR A 998 -5.18 -21.31 30.44
CA THR A 998 -4.20 -20.89 31.45
C THR A 998 -3.51 -19.57 31.12
N ARG A 999 -3.73 -19.03 29.91
CA ARG A 999 -3.06 -17.83 29.42
C ARG A 999 -4.01 -16.66 29.29
N ARG A 1000 -3.47 -15.45 29.43
CA ARG A 1000 -4.25 -14.22 29.26
C ARG A 1000 -4.58 -14.04 27.78
N LEU A 1001 -5.84 -13.79 27.47
CA LEU A 1001 -6.29 -13.53 26.12
C LEU A 1001 -6.63 -12.05 25.95
N ALA A 1002 -6.24 -11.44 24.84
CA ALA A 1002 -6.63 -10.08 24.49
C ALA A 1002 -7.33 -10.04 23.15
N PHE A 1003 -8.30 -9.16 23.00
CA PHE A 1003 -9.15 -9.11 21.82
C PHE A 1003 -9.55 -7.68 21.46
N ALA A 1004 -9.93 -7.50 20.20
CA ALA A 1004 -10.62 -6.31 19.75
C ALA A 1004 -11.56 -6.64 18.59
N ALA A 1005 -12.73 -6.00 18.59
CA ALA A 1005 -13.70 -6.03 17.51
C ALA A 1005 -14.02 -4.61 17.06
N PHE A 1006 -14.21 -4.41 15.76
CA PHE A 1006 -14.71 -3.17 15.20
C PHE A 1006 -15.70 -3.38 14.07
N VAL A 1007 -16.60 -2.41 13.90
CA VAL A 1007 -17.54 -2.32 12.80
C VAL A 1007 -17.65 -0.86 12.37
N SER A 1008 -17.46 -0.58 11.08
CA SER A 1008 -17.71 0.75 10.50
C SER A 1008 -19.16 0.90 10.03
N HIS A 1009 -19.62 2.13 9.81
CA HIS A 1009 -20.97 2.42 9.30
C HIS A 1009 -22.08 1.73 10.11
N SER A 1010 -22.02 1.90 11.43
CA SER A 1010 -23.00 1.38 12.38
C SER A 1010 -23.85 2.51 12.94
N GLN A 1011 -25.17 2.28 12.96
CA GLN A 1011 -26.15 3.15 13.63
C GLN A 1011 -26.28 2.85 15.14
N LEU A 1012 -25.48 1.91 15.65
CA LEU A 1012 -25.47 1.47 17.05
C LEU A 1012 -24.20 1.97 17.75
N THR A 1013 -24.04 1.60 19.03
CA THR A 1013 -22.84 1.94 19.81
C THR A 1013 -21.88 0.76 19.93
N GLY A 1014 -20.63 1.00 20.36
CA GLY A 1014 -19.68 -0.08 20.67
C GLY A 1014 -20.21 -1.13 21.65
N GLY A 1015 -21.04 -0.73 22.63
CA GLY A 1015 -21.65 -1.65 23.59
C GLY A 1015 -22.81 -2.48 23.01
N ALA A 1016 -23.48 -1.98 21.98
CA ALA A 1016 -24.65 -2.62 21.38
C ALA A 1016 -24.35 -3.40 20.08
N HIS A 1017 -23.15 -3.24 19.51
CA HIS A 1017 -22.79 -3.88 18.24
C HIS A 1017 -21.45 -4.61 18.27
N ALA A 1018 -20.36 -3.94 18.70
CA ALA A 1018 -19.04 -4.59 18.76
C ALA A 1018 -18.86 -5.52 19.97
N ALA A 1019 -19.36 -5.13 21.17
CA ALA A 1019 -19.26 -5.96 22.37
C ALA A 1019 -20.02 -7.30 22.26
N PRO A 1020 -21.23 -7.37 21.68
CA PRO A 1020 -21.93 -8.64 21.41
C PRO A 1020 -21.12 -9.66 20.60
N MET A 1021 -20.25 -9.21 19.68
CA MET A 1021 -19.37 -10.10 18.91
C MET A 1021 -18.38 -10.85 19.81
N ILE A 1022 -17.75 -10.12 20.74
CA ILE A 1022 -16.86 -10.73 21.73
C ILE A 1022 -17.66 -11.60 22.70
N ALA A 1023 -18.85 -11.18 23.13
CA ALA A 1023 -19.71 -11.98 24.00
C ALA A 1023 -20.08 -13.33 23.36
N ALA A 1024 -20.43 -13.34 22.06
CA ALA A 1024 -20.72 -14.55 21.30
C ALA A 1024 -19.50 -15.47 21.18
N LEU A 1025 -18.32 -14.89 20.90
CA LEU A 1025 -17.07 -15.64 20.80
C LEU A 1025 -16.71 -16.29 22.15
N LEU A 1026 -16.71 -15.53 23.24
CA LEU A 1026 -16.38 -16.02 24.58
C LEU A 1026 -17.39 -17.06 25.08
N LYS A 1027 -18.68 -16.88 24.78
CA LYS A 1027 -19.73 -17.86 25.10
C LYS A 1027 -19.48 -19.19 24.39
N ALA A 1028 -19.12 -19.16 23.11
CA ALA A 1028 -18.81 -20.36 22.34
C ALA A 1028 -17.55 -21.06 22.87
N MET A 1029 -16.49 -20.30 23.19
CA MET A 1029 -15.26 -20.84 23.79
C MET A 1029 -15.52 -21.48 25.16
N ALA A 1030 -16.39 -20.88 25.99
CA ALA A 1030 -16.76 -21.44 27.29
C ALA A 1030 -17.51 -22.79 27.15
N GLY A 1031 -18.31 -22.96 26.09
CA GLY A 1031 -19.10 -24.17 25.85
C GLY A 1031 -18.35 -25.35 25.20
N GLN A 1032 -17.25 -25.10 24.48
CA GLN A 1032 -16.55 -26.14 23.70
C GLN A 1032 -15.85 -27.19 24.59
N ASN A 1033 -15.28 -26.79 25.73
CA ASN A 1033 -14.52 -27.71 26.59
C ASN A 1033 -15.39 -28.57 27.52
N GLY A 1034 -16.67 -28.23 27.70
CA GLY A 1034 -17.63 -29.07 28.44
C GLY A 1034 -18.07 -30.33 27.67
N LYS A 1035 -18.03 -30.29 26.32
CA LYS A 1035 -18.47 -31.40 25.46
C LYS A 1035 -17.32 -32.34 25.04
N GLN A 1036 -16.07 -31.91 25.09
CA GLN A 1036 -14.90 -32.76 24.78
C GLN A 1036 -14.56 -33.82 25.85
N LYS A 1037 -15.30 -33.88 26.98
CA LYS A 1037 -15.26 -35.04 27.88
C LYS A 1037 -16.02 -36.28 27.36
N GLY A 1038 -16.57 -36.25 26.13
CA GLY A 1038 -17.13 -37.43 25.47
C GLY A 1038 -17.19 -37.30 23.95
N ASN A 1039 -16.18 -37.84 23.26
CA ASN A 1039 -16.01 -37.95 21.80
C ASN A 1039 -15.96 -36.65 20.95
N PRO A 1040 -15.15 -36.62 19.88
CA PRO A 1040 -15.03 -35.45 19.01
C PRO A 1040 -16.23 -35.34 18.05
N PRO A 1041 -16.88 -34.17 17.91
CA PRO A 1041 -17.89 -34.00 16.86
C PRO A 1041 -17.20 -33.76 15.52
N SER A 1042 -17.50 -34.62 14.56
CA SER A 1042 -17.25 -34.38 13.13
C SER A 1042 -18.14 -33.24 12.65
N PHE A 1043 -17.56 -32.10 12.26
CA PHE A 1043 -18.25 -31.14 11.40
C PHE A 1043 -18.21 -31.69 9.96
N ALA A 1044 -19.19 -32.55 9.63
CA ALA A 1044 -19.41 -32.97 8.26
C ALA A 1044 -19.97 -31.79 7.46
N ALA A 1045 -19.19 -31.38 6.45
CA ALA A 1045 -19.61 -30.45 5.42
C ALA A 1045 -20.74 -31.08 4.59
N ASN A 1046 -21.98 -30.63 4.76
CA ASN A 1046 -23.04 -30.75 3.76
C ASN A 1046 -24.14 -29.72 4.09
N GLY A 1047 -24.37 -28.76 3.19
CA GLY A 1047 -25.54 -27.85 3.28
C GLY A 1047 -25.30 -26.35 3.04
N TRP A 1048 -24.15 -25.90 2.53
CA TRP A 1048 -23.86 -24.47 2.30
C TRP A 1048 -23.84 -24.04 0.83
N ALA A 1049 -24.55 -24.75 -0.06
CA ALA A 1049 -24.58 -24.42 -1.49
C ALA A 1049 -25.99 -24.51 -2.07
N ALA A 1050 -26.92 -23.69 -1.58
CA ALA A 1050 -28.11 -23.24 -2.32
C ALA A 1050 -28.97 -22.31 -1.43
N ALA A 1051 -28.59 -21.03 -1.34
CA ALA A 1051 -29.52 -19.93 -1.05
C ALA A 1051 -28.75 -18.59 -1.00
N MET A 1052 -28.33 -18.10 -2.17
CA MET A 1052 -28.29 -16.66 -2.42
C MET A 1052 -28.78 -16.42 -3.85
N PRO A 1053 -29.76 -15.54 -4.07
CA PRO A 1053 -30.00 -14.99 -5.40
C PRO A 1053 -28.84 -14.12 -5.87
#